data_AF-A0A3L7NV02-F1
#
_entry.id   AF-A0A3L7NV02-F1
#
_cell.length_a   1.000
_cell.length_b   1.000
_cell.length_c   1.000
_cell.angle_alpha   90.00
_cell.angle_beta   90.00
_cell.angle_gamma   90.00
#
_symmetry.space_group_name_H-M   'P 1'
#
loop_
_entity.id
_entity.type
_entity.pdbx_description
1 polymer ?
#
loop_
_entity_poly.entity_id
_entity_poly.type
_entity_poly.pdbx_seq_one_letter_code
_entity_poly.pdbx_strand_id
1 'polypeptide(L)'
;MLPRIGGGSAGVLAPGNGVGRTSVGDLPPSVGSADFERGRADGARHATAIRLWAREMVASAAERHSTTPWSGLPDVVEKYLSGVAEGARVDRAVLAAGLADPAAALGGFDSALSMDAGSVLGLALGFGRHADPSCQEIESSGRRMTLVGVKGLPGGLAGWNDAGLVVIAACQSMTSGFPLTSAVEMALNCSSVADAATVLAGVAPLAGRLFIADTRQGNLQEIGGDGRVKSVGLCAHQLAPLTALLRVAGDGAGGVALGRLLDPVAGVGVRDGLSATATWMVCGSTVAGRQAFAGGPRGPWLSAATLDSATCLWADVPRRQTAPAAPQEVNGVTGRYGLGLQSLGSAVLDRDLKGERVLIIAATNTSADLAVDLAAALRARGAQAIVARCGSQAEAVSAVDAAEAQGPVLHVVIATPWHPARTWVESRSRTLVAGYFACQRWLACRTRAGDSQRATLTAVTALGGDFGLGGHIGCVTGGAFSGLFKNLAREYPLVQVRVVDFPPSALAADVARRTLDEIASRGGPVEVGWVNGVRQTVVATLGGPLSQRPLAGLARGSVWLVTGGARGVTAACARELGRRHGLSLVLVGSTRPQSVDATWLTLDEAGLRNLKGKIMLDAKAAGGDPRRAWRDVEKSIEIASGLEKFRAAGVNARYEACDLADGTAVRTLVERLAREIGPIRGIVHGAGYEAACRFEKKTLDGLEATLGPKCIGLEHLLATVDAVALESVVAFGSTSGRLGGMGQADYSLANDMLAKIVGRLRQDRPGVRATVFHWHAWDEVGMASRPESRFVLEQFGMKFMPLSEGVARFLAEIEAGLPDAEVLVTEPVFVLDAVSAPVFSAGSAIPAAGWPQGNRGSLVGTVARAENSTNVTMSLDPLLDVFLREHRQNGHPLLPAVMGAEMLAQAAIASGACDRVEEMREFVVERPVVFPTDQSREMRVEVTGVATDPGAAVSAQGWSAVRSGHRDADGERVHFSGRVSRGPAEPITTPLDDMLFPFNPMIYRDDGPMWHGPAFRTLTGLFLDRRGGWGRLVAPEMAAVAQPRGAAGWTVPAALLDGAIVGCAVYSYILCGKRVEVPLRFERLRFVAQAAAGEKCTVQMVFRSQDDRESVYDFVIYGADGRALVALDGLHLAVMPSERSRPL
;
A
#
# COMPACT_ATOMS: atom_id res chain seq x y z
N MET A 1 37.13 44.04 3.21
CA MET A 1 37.10 45.20 2.33
C MET A 1 36.30 44.80 1.10
N LEU A 2 35.16 45.44 0.91
CA LEU A 2 34.85 45.98 -0.42
C LEU A 2 35.83 47.16 -0.69
N PRO A 3 36.00 47.70 -1.92
CA PRO A 3 35.35 47.36 -3.20
C PRO A 3 36.29 47.29 -4.44
N ARG A 4 35.78 46.73 -5.57
CA ARG A 4 36.10 47.01 -7.01
C ARG A 4 37.61 46.96 -7.46
N ILE A 5 38.03 46.97 -8.74
CA ILE A 5 37.51 47.43 -10.05
C ILE A 5 38.01 46.49 -11.19
N GLY A 6 37.13 46.20 -12.15
CA GLY A 6 37.35 46.20 -13.62
C GLY A 6 38.51 45.46 -14.32
N GLY A 7 38.13 44.55 -15.24
CA GLY A 7 38.49 44.64 -16.66
C GLY A 7 39.85 44.09 -17.15
N GLY A 8 39.80 43.24 -18.19
CA GLY A 8 40.93 43.03 -19.12
C GLY A 8 41.34 41.57 -19.39
N SER A 9 40.93 41.07 -20.57
CA SER A 9 41.65 40.08 -21.43
C SER A 9 42.43 38.90 -20.82
N ALA A 10 41.90 37.69 -21.12
CA ALA A 10 42.61 36.49 -21.59
C ALA A 10 43.97 36.08 -20.94
N GLY A 11 43.95 34.97 -20.18
CA GLY A 11 45.18 34.32 -19.72
C GLY A 11 44.96 33.00 -18.94
N VAL A 12 45.04 31.88 -19.65
CA VAL A 12 45.61 30.56 -19.29
C VAL A 12 45.91 30.22 -17.79
N LEU A 13 45.43 29.02 -17.38
CA LEU A 13 45.82 28.18 -16.22
C LEU A 13 45.36 28.56 -14.79
N ALA A 14 45.16 27.49 -13.99
CA ALA A 14 44.80 27.47 -12.56
C ALA A 14 46.06 27.32 -11.68
N PRO A 15 46.00 27.01 -10.36
CA PRO A 15 44.96 27.20 -9.33
C PRO A 15 45.48 27.96 -8.08
N GLY A 16 44.61 28.34 -7.12
CA GLY A 16 45.08 28.89 -5.83
C GLY A 16 44.00 29.06 -4.75
N ASN A 17 44.10 28.29 -3.67
CA ASN A 17 43.23 28.42 -2.48
C ASN A 17 43.69 29.55 -1.53
N GLY A 18 42.75 30.24 -0.87
CA GLY A 18 43.08 31.16 0.23
C GLY A 18 41.86 31.83 0.89
N VAL A 19 41.42 31.31 2.04
CA VAL A 19 40.38 31.93 2.88
C VAL A 19 40.96 33.14 3.63
N GLY A 20 40.30 34.31 3.60
CA GLY A 20 40.79 35.52 4.28
C GLY A 20 39.71 36.52 4.71
N ARG A 21 39.71 36.90 5.99
CA ARG A 21 38.86 37.97 6.56
C ARG A 21 39.34 39.36 6.16
N THR A 22 38.43 40.21 5.68
CA THR A 22 38.35 41.68 5.89
C THR A 22 36.89 42.09 5.56
N SER A 23 36.22 43.12 6.08
CA SER A 23 36.43 44.15 7.12
C SER A 23 35.03 44.75 7.43
N VAL A 24 34.94 45.93 8.04
CA VAL A 24 33.73 46.78 8.13
C VAL A 24 34.04 48.15 7.50
N GLY A 25 33.03 48.83 6.93
CA GLY A 25 33.12 50.12 6.23
C GLY A 25 33.01 49.96 4.70
N ASP A 26 32.20 50.74 3.97
CA ASP A 26 31.57 52.04 4.30
C ASP A 26 30.06 51.99 4.61
N LEU A 27 29.60 52.96 5.41
CA LEU A 27 28.19 53.19 5.78
C LEU A 27 27.63 54.46 5.09
N PRO A 28 26.53 54.35 4.31
CA PRO A 28 25.62 55.46 3.99
C PRO A 28 24.46 55.54 5.02
N PRO A 29 23.65 56.63 5.03
CA PRO A 29 23.16 57.23 6.27
C PRO A 29 21.88 56.60 6.84
N SER A 30 22.01 55.65 7.78
CA SER A 30 20.84 55.14 8.53
C SER A 30 21.06 54.49 9.90
N VAL A 31 22.28 54.43 10.43
CA VAL A 31 22.51 53.88 11.78
C VAL A 31 21.81 54.78 12.80
N GLY A 32 20.82 54.22 13.52
CA GLY A 32 19.99 54.94 14.49
C GLY A 32 18.58 55.35 14.03
N SER A 33 18.10 54.93 12.85
CA SER A 33 16.68 55.11 12.49
C SER A 33 15.78 54.06 13.19
N ALA A 34 14.52 54.39 13.45
CA ALA A 34 13.57 53.47 14.09
C ALA A 34 13.36 52.17 13.30
N ASP A 35 13.43 52.22 11.97
CA ASP A 35 13.32 51.05 11.09
C ASP A 35 14.58 50.18 11.13
N PHE A 36 15.76 50.81 11.14
CA PHE A 36 17.04 50.11 11.29
C PHE A 36 17.11 49.39 12.66
N GLU A 37 16.72 50.08 13.73
CA GLU A 37 16.71 49.51 15.09
C GLU A 37 15.69 48.37 15.26
N ARG A 38 14.51 48.47 14.64
CA ARG A 38 13.55 47.34 14.56
C ARG A 38 14.17 46.15 13.83
N GLY A 39 14.72 46.37 12.63
CA GLY A 39 15.39 45.31 11.87
C GLY A 39 16.54 44.65 12.64
N ARG A 40 17.34 45.44 13.36
CA ARG A 40 18.45 44.96 14.19
C ARG A 40 17.99 44.08 15.34
N ALA A 41 16.87 44.43 15.99
CA ALA A 41 16.25 43.60 17.02
C ALA A 41 15.70 42.28 16.46
N ASP A 42 15.02 42.31 15.33
CA ASP A 42 14.40 41.11 14.73
C ASP A 42 15.44 40.19 14.07
N GLY A 43 16.48 40.75 13.45
CA GLY A 43 17.64 40.02 12.95
C GLY A 43 18.42 39.31 14.07
N ALA A 44 18.55 39.93 15.25
CA ALA A 44 19.13 39.30 16.42
C ALA A 44 18.23 38.18 16.99
N ARG A 45 16.91 38.42 17.05
CA ARG A 45 15.89 37.45 17.52
C ARG A 45 15.83 36.19 16.66
N HIS A 46 16.03 36.32 15.35
CA HIS A 46 15.95 35.23 14.38
C HIS A 46 17.32 34.81 13.80
N ALA A 47 18.42 35.23 14.43
CA ALA A 47 19.77 35.08 13.92
C ALA A 47 20.17 33.65 13.51
N THR A 48 19.68 32.63 14.22
CA THR A 48 19.98 31.21 13.88
C THR A 48 19.33 30.79 12.56
N ALA A 49 18.06 31.14 12.34
CA ALA A 49 17.34 30.81 11.11
C ALA A 49 17.90 31.61 9.92
N ILE A 50 18.14 32.91 10.11
CA ILE A 50 18.69 33.80 9.07
C ILE A 50 20.11 33.36 8.67
N ARG A 51 20.95 32.88 9.62
CA ARG A 51 22.28 32.31 9.30
C ARG A 51 22.23 30.96 8.59
N LEU A 52 21.22 30.14 8.83
CA LEU A 52 21.02 28.87 8.12
C LEU A 52 20.62 29.14 6.67
N TRP A 53 19.57 29.94 6.46
CA TRP A 53 19.13 30.41 5.15
C TRP A 53 20.28 31.10 4.38
N ALA A 54 21.03 31.99 5.03
CA ALA A 54 22.16 32.68 4.40
C ALA A 54 23.32 31.74 4.01
N ARG A 55 23.53 30.62 4.72
CA ARG A 55 24.53 29.61 4.33
C ARG A 55 24.12 28.87 3.06
N GLU A 56 22.84 28.56 2.90
CA GLU A 56 22.32 27.94 1.69
C GLU A 56 22.35 28.92 0.51
N MET A 57 22.01 30.20 0.74
CA MET A 57 22.14 31.26 -0.27
C MET A 57 23.59 31.48 -0.73
N VAL A 58 24.57 31.49 0.19
CA VAL A 58 25.99 31.61 -0.18
C VAL A 58 26.49 30.40 -0.98
N ALA A 59 26.01 29.19 -0.69
CA ALA A 59 26.32 28.00 -1.48
C ALA A 59 25.75 28.08 -2.91
N SER A 60 24.54 28.65 -3.08
CA SER A 60 23.92 28.88 -4.39
C SER A 60 24.56 30.04 -5.18
N ALA A 61 25.02 31.09 -4.50
CA ALA A 61 25.56 32.30 -5.12
C ALA A 61 27.06 32.22 -5.51
N ALA A 62 27.79 31.18 -5.09
CA ALA A 62 29.24 31.09 -5.26
C ALA A 62 29.75 31.17 -6.72
N GLU A 63 28.94 30.76 -7.70
CA GLU A 63 29.29 30.83 -9.13
C GLU A 63 28.97 32.18 -9.80
N ARG A 64 28.26 33.11 -9.12
CA ARG A 64 27.87 34.40 -9.70
C ARG A 64 28.26 35.58 -8.80
N HIS A 65 29.44 36.14 -9.08
CA HIS A 65 29.87 37.41 -8.52
C HIS A 65 29.05 38.59 -9.10
N SER A 66 27.81 38.77 -8.65
CA SER A 66 27.05 40.00 -8.85
C SER A 66 26.93 40.78 -7.54
N THR A 67 27.87 41.69 -7.30
CA THR A 67 27.71 42.73 -6.27
C THR A 67 26.71 43.79 -6.75
N THR A 68 25.44 43.42 -6.83
CA THR A 68 24.35 44.32 -7.21
C THR A 68 23.98 45.17 -5.99
N PRO A 69 24.08 46.52 -6.05
CA PRO A 69 23.65 47.38 -4.96
C PRO A 69 22.13 47.31 -4.76
N TRP A 70 21.63 47.82 -3.64
CA TRP A 70 20.19 47.88 -3.33
C TRP A 70 19.44 48.98 -4.12
N SER A 71 19.97 49.37 -5.27
CA SER A 71 19.43 50.44 -6.11
C SER A 71 18.04 50.06 -6.64
N GLY A 72 17.00 50.71 -6.11
CA GLY A 72 15.60 50.53 -6.52
C GLY A 72 14.63 50.22 -5.38
N LEU A 73 15.11 49.91 -4.17
CA LEU A 73 14.24 49.71 -3.01
C LEU A 73 13.82 51.05 -2.37
N PRO A 74 12.61 51.15 -1.78
CA PRO A 74 12.22 52.29 -0.97
C PRO A 74 13.14 52.44 0.25
N ASP A 75 13.52 53.68 0.56
CA ASP A 75 14.48 54.05 1.61
C ASP A 75 14.14 53.45 3.00
N VAL A 76 12.86 53.30 3.34
CA VAL A 76 12.41 52.63 4.58
C VAL A 76 12.75 51.14 4.61
N VAL A 77 12.55 50.44 3.49
CA VAL A 77 12.81 49.00 3.34
C VAL A 77 14.33 48.75 3.36
N GLU A 78 15.09 49.63 2.72
CA GLU A 78 16.55 49.59 2.74
C GLU A 78 17.11 49.71 4.18
N LYS A 79 16.54 50.58 5.00
CA LYS A 79 16.97 50.79 6.39
C LYS A 79 16.64 49.59 7.29
N TYR A 80 15.42 49.05 7.19
CA TYR A 80 15.01 47.88 7.98
C TYR A 80 15.87 46.65 7.73
N LEU A 81 16.03 46.25 6.46
CA LEU A 81 16.79 45.04 6.11
C LEU A 81 18.30 45.18 6.39
N SER A 82 18.84 46.41 6.37
CA SER A 82 20.21 46.68 6.81
C SER A 82 20.41 46.37 8.30
N GLY A 83 19.43 46.72 9.14
CA GLY A 83 19.41 46.32 10.55
C GLY A 83 19.34 44.80 10.72
N VAL A 84 18.48 44.12 9.95
CA VAL A 84 18.34 42.64 10.00
C VAL A 84 19.68 41.94 9.72
N ALA A 85 20.43 42.41 8.72
CA ALA A 85 21.76 41.89 8.40
C ALA A 85 22.74 42.02 9.59
N GLU A 86 22.79 43.19 10.23
CA GLU A 86 23.67 43.45 11.37
C GLU A 86 23.28 42.61 12.60
N GLY A 87 22.00 42.59 12.96
CA GLY A 87 21.48 41.81 14.09
C GLY A 87 21.74 40.30 13.92
N ALA A 88 21.56 39.78 12.71
CA ALA A 88 21.85 38.40 12.38
C ALA A 88 23.36 38.12 12.23
N ARG A 89 24.23 39.13 12.09
CA ARG A 89 25.64 39.00 11.69
C ARG A 89 25.81 38.24 10.37
N VAL A 90 25.02 38.61 9.38
CA VAL A 90 25.07 38.07 8.00
C VAL A 90 25.45 39.20 7.05
N ASP A 91 26.21 38.90 6.00
CA ASP A 91 26.58 39.92 5.01
C ASP A 91 25.32 40.45 4.29
N ARG A 92 25.18 41.77 4.25
CA ARG A 92 24.09 42.48 3.58
C ARG A 92 23.98 42.11 2.09
N ALA A 93 25.10 41.71 1.46
CA ALA A 93 25.12 41.21 0.09
C ALA A 93 24.39 39.86 -0.09
N VAL A 94 24.31 39.01 0.94
CA VAL A 94 23.58 37.73 0.87
C VAL A 94 22.07 37.95 0.93
N LEU A 95 21.63 38.91 1.76
CA LEU A 95 20.24 39.38 1.75
C LEU A 95 19.90 40.09 0.44
N ALA A 96 20.84 40.86 -0.14
CA ALA A 96 20.69 41.44 -1.47
C ALA A 96 20.53 40.37 -2.56
N ALA A 97 21.36 39.31 -2.52
CA ALA A 97 21.32 38.22 -3.48
C ALA A 97 20.00 37.45 -3.41
N GLY A 98 19.47 37.19 -2.20
CA GLY A 98 18.13 36.59 -2.05
C GLY A 98 16.99 37.50 -2.52
N LEU A 99 17.15 38.82 -2.45
CA LEU A 99 16.16 39.77 -3.02
C LEU A 99 16.29 39.91 -4.55
N ALA A 100 17.48 39.68 -5.10
CA ALA A 100 17.74 39.67 -6.54
C ALA A 100 17.37 38.34 -7.22
N ASP A 101 17.39 37.23 -6.46
CA ASP A 101 16.82 35.93 -6.85
C ASP A 101 15.77 35.47 -5.83
N PRO A 102 14.52 35.99 -5.93
CA PRO A 102 13.43 35.63 -5.02
C PRO A 102 13.08 34.13 -5.08
N ALA A 103 13.33 33.47 -6.21
CA ALA A 103 13.05 32.05 -6.39
C ALA A 103 14.00 31.18 -5.54
N ALA A 104 15.26 31.61 -5.39
CA ALA A 104 16.19 31.00 -4.43
C ALA A 104 15.84 31.35 -2.98
N ALA A 105 15.39 32.58 -2.70
CA ALA A 105 15.10 33.02 -1.33
C ALA A 105 13.83 32.43 -0.71
N LEU A 106 12.79 32.17 -1.51
CA LEU A 106 11.45 31.82 -1.04
C LEU A 106 11.28 30.30 -0.83
N GLY A 107 11.90 29.78 0.23
CA GLY A 107 11.64 28.44 0.80
C GLY A 107 10.24 28.26 1.40
N GLY A 108 9.19 28.78 0.75
CA GLY A 108 7.77 28.67 1.11
C GLY A 108 7.03 30.01 1.24
N PHE A 109 6.21 30.35 0.23
CA PHE A 109 5.16 31.42 0.19
C PHE A 109 5.68 32.89 0.20
N ASP A 110 5.15 33.88 -0.53
CA ASP A 110 4.03 34.04 -1.50
C ASP A 110 4.50 34.91 -2.71
N SER A 111 3.68 35.10 -3.77
CA SER A 111 4.04 35.88 -4.98
C SER A 111 2.94 36.82 -5.51
N ALA A 112 3.35 37.91 -6.18
CA ALA A 112 2.48 38.96 -6.78
C ALA A 112 2.93 39.34 -8.20
N LEU A 113 2.11 40.07 -9.00
CA LEU A 113 2.60 40.70 -10.25
C LEU A 113 1.81 41.95 -10.73
N SER A 114 2.44 42.72 -11.64
CA SER A 114 2.13 44.10 -12.03
C SER A 114 1.43 44.26 -13.40
N MET A 115 0.90 45.45 -13.68
CA MET A 115 0.04 45.78 -14.83
C MET A 115 0.32 47.18 -15.43
N ASP A 116 0.27 47.31 -16.78
CA ASP A 116 0.60 48.55 -17.51
C ASP A 116 -0.55 49.07 -18.41
N ALA A 117 -0.50 50.38 -18.70
CA ALA A 117 -1.41 51.22 -19.49
C ALA A 117 -2.57 50.54 -20.24
N GLY A 118 -3.73 50.45 -19.59
CA GLY A 118 -5.04 50.31 -20.27
C GLY A 118 -5.41 48.92 -20.79
N SER A 119 -4.63 47.88 -20.49
CA SER A 119 -4.99 46.49 -20.80
C SER A 119 -4.73 45.58 -19.59
N VAL A 120 -5.47 44.46 -19.49
CA VAL A 120 -5.21 43.42 -18.48
C VAL A 120 -4.38 42.31 -19.14
N LEU A 121 -3.23 41.99 -18.56
CA LEU A 121 -2.22 41.09 -19.15
C LEU A 121 -1.99 39.83 -18.32
N GLY A 122 -2.52 39.72 -17.09
CA GLY A 122 -2.46 38.48 -16.33
C GLY A 122 -3.25 38.50 -15.04
N LEU A 123 -3.67 37.32 -14.60
CA LEU A 123 -4.25 37.06 -13.28
C LEU A 123 -3.35 36.01 -12.61
N ALA A 124 -2.85 36.29 -11.40
CA ALA A 124 -2.08 35.34 -10.60
C ALA A 124 -2.93 34.92 -9.39
N LEU A 125 -3.15 33.62 -9.23
CA LEU A 125 -3.86 33.04 -8.10
C LEU A 125 -2.87 32.22 -7.26
N GLY A 126 -2.56 32.71 -6.07
CA GLY A 126 -1.70 32.02 -5.10
C GLY A 126 -2.51 31.37 -3.99
N PHE A 127 -2.26 30.09 -3.71
CA PHE A 127 -2.89 29.37 -2.60
C PHE A 127 -1.94 29.31 -1.38
N GLY A 128 -1.90 30.40 -0.62
CA GLY A 128 -1.15 30.51 0.64
C GLY A 128 -2.00 30.17 1.87
N ARG A 129 -1.44 29.45 2.86
CA ARG A 129 -2.17 28.99 4.06
C ARG A 129 -2.46 30.08 5.12
N HIS A 130 -2.15 31.36 4.85
CA HIS A 130 -2.04 32.40 5.89
C HIS A 130 -2.46 33.84 5.50
N ALA A 131 -3.28 34.05 4.46
CA ALA A 131 -3.77 35.39 4.08
C ALA A 131 -5.15 35.76 4.69
N ASP A 132 -5.33 37.04 5.03
CA ASP A 132 -6.61 37.65 5.45
C ASP A 132 -7.39 38.23 4.24
N PRO A 133 -8.70 38.52 4.36
CA PRO A 133 -9.55 38.91 3.23
C PRO A 133 -9.55 40.43 3.11
N SER A 134 -9.09 40.95 1.98
CA SER A 134 -9.08 42.39 1.74
C SER A 134 -9.38 42.68 0.28
N CYS A 135 -10.41 43.47 0.03
CA CYS A 135 -10.53 44.20 -1.23
C CYS A 135 -9.95 45.60 -0.98
N GLN A 136 -8.91 45.98 -1.70
CA GLN A 136 -8.25 47.28 -1.54
C GLN A 136 -8.05 47.93 -2.90
N GLU A 137 -8.73 49.05 -3.15
CA GLU A 137 -8.43 49.88 -4.30
C GLU A 137 -7.22 50.77 -4.00
N ILE A 138 -6.27 50.79 -4.94
CA ILE A 138 -5.03 51.57 -4.85
C ILE A 138 -4.90 52.34 -6.16
N GLU A 139 -4.89 53.67 -6.06
CA GLU A 139 -4.70 54.56 -7.21
C GLU A 139 -3.30 55.20 -7.13
N SER A 140 -2.46 54.94 -8.12
CA SER A 140 -1.08 55.43 -8.18
C SER A 140 -0.72 55.84 -9.60
N SER A 141 -0.03 56.96 -9.77
CA SER A 141 0.43 57.46 -11.08
C SER A 141 -0.67 57.57 -12.15
N GLY A 142 -1.89 57.95 -11.75
CA GLY A 142 -3.05 58.05 -12.65
C GLY A 142 -3.66 56.71 -13.08
N ARG A 143 -3.35 55.61 -12.38
CA ARG A 143 -3.82 54.26 -12.67
C ARG A 143 -4.55 53.70 -11.45
N ARG A 144 -5.75 53.18 -11.69
CA ARG A 144 -6.65 52.61 -10.68
C ARG A 144 -6.50 51.09 -10.65
N MET A 145 -6.22 50.52 -9.49
CA MET A 145 -5.99 49.09 -9.28
C MET A 145 -6.94 48.56 -8.20
N THR A 146 -7.36 47.30 -8.30
CA THR A 146 -8.18 46.62 -7.28
C THR A 146 -7.47 45.35 -6.84
N LEU A 147 -6.98 45.33 -5.60
CA LEU A 147 -6.41 44.16 -4.95
C LEU A 147 -7.55 43.31 -4.36
N VAL A 148 -7.56 41.99 -4.58
CA VAL A 148 -8.57 41.07 -4.02
C VAL A 148 -7.89 39.89 -3.32
N GLY A 149 -7.76 39.99 -1.99
CA GLY A 149 -7.40 38.88 -1.11
C GLY A 149 -8.63 38.11 -0.65
N VAL A 150 -8.61 36.78 -0.83
CA VAL A 150 -9.68 35.87 -0.37
C VAL A 150 -9.15 35.05 0.80
N LYS A 151 -9.68 35.28 2.01
CA LYS A 151 -9.39 34.43 3.18
C LYS A 151 -10.12 33.11 3.04
N GLY A 152 -9.37 32.02 3.11
CA GLY A 152 -9.89 30.69 3.41
C GLY A 152 -10.82 30.12 2.35
N LEU A 153 -10.26 29.42 1.37
CA LEU A 153 -10.97 28.37 0.64
C LEU A 153 -10.16 27.07 0.67
N PRO A 154 -10.52 26.11 1.52
CA PRO A 154 -10.84 24.79 1.01
C PRO A 154 -12.16 24.89 0.21
N GLY A 155 -12.15 24.51 -1.08
CA GLY A 155 -13.40 24.23 -1.82
C GLY A 155 -14.09 25.41 -2.54
N GLY A 156 -13.40 26.10 -3.46
CA GLY A 156 -14.11 26.78 -4.56
C GLY A 156 -14.41 25.77 -5.67
N LEU A 157 -15.69 25.46 -5.94
CA LEU A 157 -16.05 24.53 -7.02
C LEU A 157 -15.96 25.22 -8.39
N ALA A 158 -15.18 24.62 -9.28
CA ALA A 158 -15.15 24.95 -10.70
C ALA A 158 -15.21 23.66 -11.52
N GLY A 159 -15.94 23.68 -12.62
CA GLY A 159 -16.00 22.57 -13.57
C GLY A 159 -16.31 23.05 -14.98
N TRP A 160 -16.20 22.15 -15.95
CA TRP A 160 -16.43 22.42 -17.36
C TRP A 160 -17.01 21.20 -18.07
N ASN A 161 -17.58 21.40 -19.27
CA ASN A 161 -18.16 20.32 -20.06
C ASN A 161 -17.73 20.38 -21.54
N ASP A 162 -18.02 19.30 -22.29
CA ASP A 162 -17.69 19.18 -23.72
C ASP A 162 -18.48 20.17 -24.60
N ALA A 163 -19.54 20.79 -24.06
CA ALA A 163 -20.23 21.91 -24.69
C ALA A 163 -19.49 23.25 -24.52
N GLY A 164 -18.31 23.29 -23.90
CA GLY A 164 -17.52 24.50 -23.73
C GLY A 164 -18.09 25.48 -22.70
N LEU A 165 -18.93 25.00 -21.78
CA LEU A 165 -19.32 25.77 -20.59
C LEU A 165 -18.26 25.59 -19.50
N VAL A 166 -17.96 26.69 -18.79
CA VAL A 166 -17.16 26.70 -17.57
C VAL A 166 -18.02 27.31 -16.48
N VAL A 167 -18.21 26.58 -15.38
CA VAL A 167 -19.08 26.99 -14.26
C VAL A 167 -18.21 27.14 -13.01
N ILE A 168 -18.27 28.30 -12.37
CA ILE A 168 -17.48 28.65 -11.18
C ILE A 168 -18.44 29.08 -10.06
N ALA A 169 -18.42 28.36 -8.93
CA ALA A 169 -19.20 28.70 -7.76
C ALA A 169 -18.47 29.68 -6.85
N ALA A 170 -19.09 30.83 -6.62
CA ALA A 170 -18.67 31.79 -5.59
C ALA A 170 -19.59 31.65 -4.38
N CYS A 171 -19.05 31.10 -3.29
CA CYS A 171 -19.77 31.03 -2.03
C CYS A 171 -19.91 32.43 -1.43
N GLN A 172 -21.13 32.81 -1.05
CA GLN A 172 -21.40 33.87 -0.09
C GLN A 172 -22.07 33.24 1.13
N SER A 173 -21.96 33.86 2.30
CA SER A 173 -22.44 33.29 3.57
C SER A 173 -23.97 33.27 3.66
N MET A 174 -24.60 32.32 2.97
CA MET A 174 -26.03 32.05 3.01
C MET A 174 -26.24 30.61 3.52
N THR A 175 -26.88 30.47 4.67
CA THR A 175 -27.09 29.19 5.36
C THR A 175 -28.35 28.45 4.91
N SER A 176 -28.95 28.85 3.79
CA SER A 176 -30.11 28.19 3.18
C SER A 176 -30.11 28.37 1.66
N GLY A 177 -30.38 27.27 0.93
CA GLY A 177 -30.43 27.21 -0.53
C GLY A 177 -30.05 25.83 -1.06
N PHE A 178 -30.31 25.58 -2.35
CA PHE A 178 -29.90 24.36 -3.03
C PHE A 178 -28.36 24.26 -3.10
N PRO A 179 -27.75 23.06 -2.90
CA PRO A 179 -26.30 22.92 -2.79
C PRO A 179 -25.56 23.41 -4.04
N LEU A 180 -24.49 24.19 -3.84
CA LEU A 180 -23.66 24.69 -4.94
C LEU A 180 -22.98 23.55 -5.73
N THR A 181 -22.62 22.44 -5.07
CA THR A 181 -22.13 21.22 -5.70
C THR A 181 -23.12 20.68 -6.74
N SER A 182 -24.35 20.40 -6.31
CA SER A 182 -25.43 19.93 -7.20
C SER A 182 -25.81 20.94 -8.28
N ALA A 183 -25.77 22.24 -7.96
CA ALA A 183 -26.02 23.30 -8.93
C ALA A 183 -24.94 23.37 -10.03
N VAL A 184 -23.66 23.21 -9.65
CA VAL A 184 -22.55 23.10 -10.61
C VAL A 184 -22.73 21.87 -11.51
N GLU A 185 -23.04 20.69 -10.95
CA GLU A 185 -23.30 19.49 -11.74
C GLU A 185 -24.50 19.65 -12.71
N MET A 186 -25.59 20.26 -12.27
CA MET A 186 -26.76 20.54 -13.12
C MET A 186 -26.41 21.48 -14.28
N ALA A 187 -25.63 22.55 -14.03
CA ALA A 187 -25.18 23.47 -15.06
C ALA A 187 -24.21 22.82 -16.07
N LEU A 188 -23.38 21.87 -15.62
CA LEU A 188 -22.43 21.15 -16.48
C LEU A 188 -23.07 20.05 -17.33
N ASN A 189 -24.32 19.67 -17.05
CA ASN A 189 -25.11 18.81 -17.92
C ASN A 189 -25.84 19.59 -19.04
N CYS A 190 -25.65 20.91 -19.15
CA CYS A 190 -26.35 21.76 -20.11
C CYS A 190 -25.50 22.10 -21.36
N SER A 191 -26.17 22.23 -22.50
CA SER A 191 -25.54 22.46 -23.83
C SER A 191 -25.15 23.93 -24.09
N SER A 192 -25.76 24.86 -23.36
CA SER A 192 -25.56 26.30 -23.47
C SER A 192 -25.80 27.00 -22.12
N VAL A 193 -25.33 28.24 -21.99
CA VAL A 193 -25.59 29.06 -20.80
C VAL A 193 -27.08 29.33 -20.61
N ALA A 194 -27.86 29.41 -21.69
CA ALA A 194 -29.31 29.61 -21.63
C ALA A 194 -30.02 28.36 -21.06
N ASP A 195 -29.55 27.16 -21.41
CA ASP A 195 -30.07 25.91 -20.84
C ASP A 195 -29.70 25.80 -19.35
N ALA A 196 -28.43 26.09 -19.00
CA ALA A 196 -27.96 26.09 -17.61
C ALA A 196 -28.74 27.08 -16.75
N ALA A 197 -28.96 28.29 -17.26
CA ALA A 197 -29.82 29.30 -16.63
C ALA A 197 -31.25 28.81 -16.39
N THR A 198 -31.86 28.17 -17.40
CA THR A 198 -33.24 27.66 -17.31
C THR A 198 -33.36 26.53 -16.29
N VAL A 199 -32.39 25.62 -16.27
CA VAL A 199 -32.31 24.50 -15.32
C VAL A 199 -32.08 25.01 -13.89
N LEU A 200 -31.19 25.98 -13.69
CA LEU A 200 -30.87 26.54 -12.38
C LEU A 200 -31.98 27.44 -11.81
N ALA A 201 -32.72 28.15 -12.65
CA ALA A 201 -33.89 28.90 -12.23
C ALA A 201 -34.98 27.99 -11.61
N GLY A 202 -35.03 26.71 -11.99
CA GLY A 202 -35.95 25.71 -11.43
C GLY A 202 -35.58 25.17 -10.05
N VAL A 203 -34.35 25.41 -9.55
CA VAL A 203 -33.87 24.96 -8.23
C VAL A 203 -33.42 26.12 -7.32
N ALA A 204 -33.77 27.36 -7.67
CA ALA A 204 -33.54 28.53 -6.83
C ALA A 204 -34.43 28.52 -5.56
N PRO A 205 -33.96 29.05 -4.42
CA PRO A 205 -32.71 29.79 -4.25
C PRO A 205 -31.48 28.88 -4.12
N LEU A 206 -30.35 29.30 -4.71
CA LEU A 206 -29.04 28.64 -4.60
C LEU A 206 -28.29 29.14 -3.36
N ALA A 207 -27.47 28.29 -2.74
CA ALA A 207 -26.66 28.65 -1.57
C ALA A 207 -25.48 29.63 -1.85
N GLY A 208 -25.38 30.17 -3.07
CA GLY A 208 -24.37 31.14 -3.47
C GLY A 208 -24.58 31.60 -4.92
N ARG A 209 -23.52 32.10 -5.57
CA ARG A 209 -23.60 32.57 -6.97
C ARG A 209 -22.81 31.65 -7.90
N LEU A 210 -23.26 31.52 -9.14
CA LEU A 210 -22.57 30.78 -10.18
C LEU A 210 -22.16 31.74 -11.30
N PHE A 211 -20.92 31.65 -11.75
CA PHE A 211 -20.42 32.35 -12.92
C PHE A 211 -20.23 31.33 -14.05
N ILE A 212 -20.97 31.49 -15.15
CA ILE A 212 -20.94 30.59 -16.29
C ILE A 212 -20.37 31.31 -17.50
N ALA A 213 -19.28 30.78 -18.07
CA ALA A 213 -18.70 31.24 -19.32
C ALA A 213 -18.96 30.23 -20.45
N ASP A 214 -19.45 30.68 -21.61
CA ASP A 214 -19.33 29.90 -22.85
C ASP A 214 -18.03 30.29 -23.56
N THR A 215 -17.10 29.35 -23.66
CA THR A 215 -15.75 29.59 -24.19
C THR A 215 -15.69 29.60 -25.71
N ARG A 216 -16.77 29.20 -26.39
CA ARG A 216 -16.96 29.27 -27.84
C ARG A 216 -17.50 30.65 -28.25
N GLN A 217 -18.43 31.19 -27.46
CA GLN A 217 -19.06 32.50 -27.71
C GLN A 217 -18.33 33.67 -27.02
N GLY A 218 -17.50 33.41 -26.01
CA GLY A 218 -16.72 34.42 -25.32
C GLY A 218 -17.56 35.32 -24.41
N ASN A 219 -18.59 34.76 -23.76
CA ASN A 219 -19.52 35.48 -22.90
C ASN A 219 -19.52 34.91 -21.48
N LEU A 220 -19.46 35.79 -20.46
CA LEU A 220 -19.57 35.45 -19.04
C LEU A 220 -20.91 35.95 -18.47
N GLN A 221 -21.64 35.08 -17.79
CA GLN A 221 -22.92 35.39 -17.15
C GLN A 221 -22.87 34.98 -15.66
N GLU A 222 -23.39 35.84 -14.80
CA GLU A 222 -23.60 35.57 -13.37
C GLU A 222 -25.04 35.06 -13.19
N ILE A 223 -25.21 33.92 -12.53
CA ILE A 223 -26.49 33.44 -12.02
C ILE A 223 -26.50 33.70 -10.52
N GLY A 224 -27.38 34.59 -10.09
CA GLY A 224 -27.53 34.96 -8.69
C GLY A 224 -28.10 33.82 -7.84
N GLY A 225 -28.04 33.99 -6.51
CA GLY A 225 -28.69 33.08 -5.57
C GLY A 225 -30.21 32.99 -5.74
N ASP A 226 -30.84 33.92 -6.46
CA ASP A 226 -32.26 33.92 -6.86
C ASP A 226 -32.52 33.20 -8.20
N GLY A 227 -31.50 32.56 -8.78
CA GLY A 227 -31.59 31.87 -10.08
C GLY A 227 -31.65 32.81 -11.29
N ARG A 228 -31.56 34.14 -11.11
CA ARG A 228 -31.62 35.10 -12.22
C ARG A 228 -30.27 35.30 -12.88
N VAL A 229 -30.30 35.38 -14.21
CA VAL A 229 -29.13 35.62 -15.05
C VAL A 229 -28.85 37.11 -15.18
N LYS A 230 -27.57 37.48 -15.05
CA LYS A 230 -27.04 38.81 -15.34
C LYS A 230 -25.82 38.68 -16.25
N SER A 231 -25.84 39.33 -17.41
CA SER A 231 -24.65 39.43 -18.25
C SER A 231 -23.61 40.30 -17.57
N VAL A 232 -22.37 39.81 -17.45
CA VAL A 232 -21.28 40.51 -16.73
C VAL A 232 -20.49 41.46 -17.64
N GLY A 233 -20.70 41.38 -18.96
CA GLY A 233 -20.23 42.39 -19.93
C GLY A 233 -18.71 42.50 -20.07
N LEU A 234 -18.08 41.53 -20.72
CA LEU A 234 -16.65 41.55 -21.06
C LEU A 234 -16.47 41.38 -22.58
N CYS A 235 -15.46 42.03 -23.16
CA CYS A 235 -15.14 41.88 -24.58
C CYS A 235 -14.39 40.57 -24.83
N ALA A 236 -14.62 39.94 -25.99
CA ALA A 236 -14.05 38.64 -26.36
C ALA A 236 -12.51 38.53 -26.22
N HIS A 237 -11.78 39.65 -26.32
CA HIS A 237 -10.33 39.72 -26.12
C HIS A 237 -9.89 39.42 -24.68
N GLN A 238 -10.75 39.67 -23.69
CA GLN A 238 -10.46 39.47 -22.26
C GLN A 238 -10.66 38.01 -21.80
N LEU A 239 -11.48 37.23 -22.52
CA LEU A 239 -11.68 35.80 -22.28
C LEU A 239 -10.73 34.91 -23.11
N ALA A 240 -9.99 35.49 -24.06
CA ALA A 240 -9.00 34.78 -24.86
C ALA A 240 -7.95 33.97 -24.07
N PRO A 241 -7.49 34.37 -22.87
CA PRO A 241 -6.62 33.53 -22.04
C PRO A 241 -7.34 32.27 -21.52
N LEU A 242 -8.59 32.39 -21.08
CA LEU A 242 -9.41 31.27 -20.58
C LEU A 242 -9.75 30.29 -21.71
N THR A 243 -10.15 30.82 -22.87
CA THR A 243 -10.37 30.02 -24.10
C THR A 243 -9.07 29.41 -24.61
N ALA A 244 -7.90 30.03 -24.44
CA ALA A 244 -6.61 29.44 -24.81
C ALA A 244 -6.21 28.30 -23.86
N LEU A 245 -6.44 28.47 -22.55
CA LEU A 245 -6.20 27.46 -21.52
C LEU A 245 -7.04 26.20 -21.76
N LEU A 246 -8.30 26.37 -22.15
CA LEU A 246 -9.17 25.25 -22.54
C LEU A 246 -8.87 24.70 -23.94
N ARG A 247 -8.35 25.52 -24.87
CA ARG A 247 -7.79 25.01 -26.14
C ARG A 247 -6.52 24.17 -25.98
N VAL A 248 -5.79 24.32 -24.88
CA VAL A 248 -4.67 23.43 -24.53
C VAL A 248 -5.20 22.10 -23.94
N ALA A 249 -6.39 22.10 -23.33
CA ALA A 249 -7.07 20.88 -22.89
C ALA A 249 -7.79 20.14 -24.06
N GLY A 250 -8.25 20.86 -25.07
CA GLY A 250 -8.68 20.34 -26.38
C GLY A 250 -8.89 21.49 -27.37
N ASP A 251 -8.28 21.53 -28.56
CA ASP A 251 -7.78 20.46 -29.42
C ASP A 251 -6.68 21.02 -30.37
N GLY A 252 -5.98 20.17 -31.14
CA GLY A 252 -5.00 20.68 -32.10
C GLY A 252 -4.36 19.76 -33.13
N ALA A 253 -4.15 18.45 -32.86
CA ALA A 253 -3.71 17.45 -33.86
C ALA A 253 -3.61 16.02 -33.28
N GLY A 254 -4.68 15.47 -32.73
CA GLY A 254 -4.70 14.08 -32.25
C GLY A 254 -5.56 13.92 -31.02
N GLY A 255 -6.86 13.71 -31.24
CA GLY A 255 -7.88 13.80 -30.20
C GLY A 255 -7.60 12.94 -28.97
N VAL A 256 -7.40 13.60 -27.83
CA VAL A 256 -7.76 13.03 -26.53
C VAL A 256 -9.28 13.03 -26.48
N ALA A 257 -9.90 11.88 -26.75
CA ALA A 257 -11.33 11.72 -26.58
C ALA A 257 -11.67 11.82 -25.09
N LEU A 258 -12.14 12.99 -24.61
CA LEU A 258 -12.60 13.17 -23.23
C LEU A 258 -13.71 12.18 -22.85
N GLY A 259 -14.50 11.70 -23.82
CA GLY A 259 -15.42 10.58 -23.65
C GLY A 259 -14.79 9.24 -23.20
N ARG A 260 -13.45 9.11 -23.13
CA ARG A 260 -12.76 8.00 -22.45
C ARG A 260 -12.37 8.28 -20.99
N LEU A 261 -12.35 9.55 -20.59
CA LEU A 261 -12.25 9.98 -19.18
C LEU A 261 -13.62 9.93 -18.47
N LEU A 262 -14.71 9.87 -19.25
CA LEU A 262 -16.10 9.83 -18.78
C LEU A 262 -16.91 8.66 -19.39
N ASP A 263 -16.26 7.57 -19.80
CA ASP A 263 -16.96 6.38 -20.31
C ASP A 263 -17.70 5.66 -19.16
N PRO A 264 -19.06 5.61 -19.15
CA PRO A 264 -19.80 4.97 -18.07
C PRO A 264 -19.52 3.47 -17.92
N VAL A 265 -18.98 2.82 -18.96
CA VAL A 265 -18.62 1.40 -18.97
C VAL A 265 -17.25 1.15 -18.33
N ALA A 266 -16.40 2.17 -18.22
CA ALA A 266 -15.06 2.07 -17.63
C ALA A 266 -15.04 2.22 -16.09
N GLY A 267 -16.16 2.62 -15.47
CA GLY A 267 -16.26 2.83 -14.01
C GLY A 267 -15.54 4.07 -13.49
N VAL A 268 -14.85 4.82 -14.36
CA VAL A 268 -14.25 6.13 -14.05
C VAL A 268 -15.35 7.17 -14.11
N GLY A 269 -16.01 7.41 -12.97
CA GLY A 269 -16.90 8.55 -12.82
C GLY A 269 -16.11 9.87 -12.74
N VAL A 270 -16.80 10.99 -12.94
CA VAL A 270 -16.29 12.38 -12.87
C VAL A 270 -15.34 12.63 -11.67
N ARG A 271 -15.56 11.91 -10.55
CA ARG A 271 -14.79 11.98 -9.30
C ARG A 271 -13.28 11.75 -9.45
N ASP A 272 -12.81 10.86 -10.32
CA ASP A 272 -11.36 10.57 -10.42
C ASP A 272 -10.60 11.67 -11.19
N GLY A 273 -11.27 12.38 -12.10
CA GLY A 273 -10.68 13.49 -12.85
C GLY A 273 -10.40 14.75 -12.00
N LEU A 274 -11.18 14.96 -10.94
CA LEU A 274 -11.09 16.16 -10.10
C LEU A 274 -9.93 16.13 -9.09
N SER A 275 -9.42 14.95 -8.72
CA SER A 275 -8.29 14.84 -7.78
C SER A 275 -6.91 14.98 -8.43
N ALA A 276 -6.83 15.03 -9.76
CA ALA A 276 -5.56 14.98 -10.50
C ALA A 276 -4.88 16.35 -10.72
N THR A 277 -5.52 17.46 -10.34
CA THR A 277 -5.10 18.81 -10.78
C THR A 277 -4.92 19.81 -9.62
N ALA A 278 -3.96 19.54 -8.74
CA ALA A 278 -3.36 20.58 -7.90
C ALA A 278 -2.16 21.22 -8.63
N THR A 279 -2.43 21.86 -9.78
CA THR A 279 -1.43 22.45 -10.67
C THR A 279 -1.49 23.97 -10.57
N TRP A 280 -0.37 24.63 -10.24
CA TRP A 280 -0.24 26.08 -10.32
C TRP A 280 -0.26 26.52 -11.80
N MET A 281 -1.00 27.57 -12.12
CA MET A 281 -0.95 28.23 -13.44
C MET A 281 -0.72 29.72 -13.30
N VAL A 282 0.27 30.23 -14.03
CA VAL A 282 0.47 31.67 -14.26
C VAL A 282 0.19 31.94 -15.73
N CYS A 283 -0.79 32.78 -16.02
CA CYS A 283 -1.10 33.24 -17.37
C CYS A 283 -0.73 34.71 -17.53
N GLY A 284 0.30 34.97 -18.33
CA GLY A 284 0.74 36.30 -18.74
C GLY A 284 0.68 36.48 -20.26
N SER A 285 0.22 37.64 -20.70
CA SER A 285 0.25 38.10 -22.08
C SER A 285 1.39 39.12 -22.23
N THR A 286 2.22 38.97 -23.26
CA THR A 286 3.02 40.09 -23.78
C THR A 286 2.78 40.24 -25.27
N VAL A 287 3.00 41.44 -25.80
CA VAL A 287 2.50 41.92 -27.11
C VAL A 287 3.08 41.18 -28.34
N ALA A 288 3.97 40.19 -28.15
CA ALA A 288 4.57 39.41 -29.23
C ALA A 288 4.45 37.87 -29.10
N GLY A 289 3.84 37.32 -28.05
CA GLY A 289 3.71 35.87 -27.94
C GLY A 289 3.05 35.35 -26.66
N ARG A 290 2.31 34.24 -26.78
CA ARG A 290 1.75 33.50 -25.65
C ARG A 290 2.81 32.55 -25.09
N GLN A 291 3.07 32.62 -23.78
CA GLN A 291 3.77 31.56 -23.04
C GLN A 291 2.99 31.24 -21.77
N ALA A 292 3.03 29.96 -21.38
CA ALA A 292 2.44 29.45 -20.15
C ALA A 292 3.49 28.55 -19.47
N PHE A 293 3.56 28.62 -18.15
CA PHE A 293 4.46 27.79 -17.33
C PHE A 293 3.65 27.00 -16.31
N ALA A 294 4.07 25.76 -16.05
CA ALA A 294 3.50 24.86 -15.06
C ALA A 294 4.62 24.26 -14.21
N GLY A 295 4.42 24.21 -12.88
CA GLY A 295 5.39 23.67 -11.93
C GLY A 295 4.77 22.59 -11.05
N GLY A 296 5.21 21.35 -11.24
CA GLY A 296 4.77 20.14 -10.52
C GLY A 296 5.46 18.89 -11.07
N PRO A 297 5.42 17.74 -10.37
CA PRO A 297 6.07 16.52 -10.83
C PRO A 297 5.48 16.01 -12.15
N ARG A 298 6.36 15.63 -13.09
CA ARG A 298 6.00 15.25 -14.47
C ARG A 298 5.16 13.97 -14.53
N GLY A 299 4.00 14.05 -15.18
CA GLY A 299 3.34 12.88 -15.76
C GLY A 299 3.88 12.56 -17.17
N PRO A 300 3.85 11.28 -17.63
CA PRO A 300 4.43 10.86 -18.91
C PRO A 300 3.69 11.36 -20.17
N TRP A 301 2.65 12.18 -20.00
CA TRP A 301 1.89 12.82 -21.07
C TRP A 301 2.49 14.17 -21.53
N LEU A 302 3.49 14.70 -20.82
CA LEU A 302 4.25 15.88 -21.22
C LEU A 302 5.47 15.50 -22.09
N SER A 303 5.50 15.95 -23.34
CA SER A 303 6.63 15.68 -24.24
C SER A 303 7.93 16.39 -23.82
N ALA A 304 9.07 15.88 -24.28
CA ALA A 304 10.38 16.37 -23.81
C ALA A 304 10.93 17.59 -24.54
N ALA A 305 10.27 18.10 -25.59
CA ALA A 305 10.68 19.32 -26.27
C ALA A 305 10.61 20.58 -25.36
N THR A 306 10.02 20.46 -24.17
CA THR A 306 9.83 21.54 -23.19
C THR A 306 10.92 21.61 -22.10
N LEU A 307 11.98 20.79 -22.16
CA LEU A 307 12.93 20.65 -21.03
C LEU A 307 14.39 20.50 -21.50
N ASP A 308 14.83 21.43 -22.34
CA ASP A 308 16.23 21.56 -22.81
C ASP A 308 17.05 22.50 -21.88
N SER A 309 16.66 22.57 -20.60
CA SER A 309 17.28 23.43 -19.58
C SER A 309 17.19 22.82 -18.17
N ALA A 310 18.34 22.80 -17.48
CA ALA A 310 18.60 22.26 -16.14
C ALA A 310 18.60 20.70 -16.02
N THR A 311 19.69 19.98 -16.35
CA THR A 311 20.93 19.76 -15.55
C THR A 311 20.67 19.38 -14.08
N CYS A 312 20.89 18.13 -13.66
CA CYS A 312 22.18 17.51 -13.29
C CYS A 312 22.75 17.90 -11.91
N LEU A 313 23.36 16.91 -11.25
CA LEU A 313 24.24 16.95 -10.07
C LEU A 313 23.61 17.16 -8.68
N TRP A 314 23.64 16.11 -7.86
CA TRP A 314 24.14 16.17 -6.47
C TRP A 314 24.79 14.83 -6.11
N ALA A 315 26.09 14.76 -6.37
CA ALA A 315 26.98 13.71 -5.90
C ALA A 315 27.99 14.29 -4.89
N ASP A 316 28.49 13.42 -4.01
CA ASP A 316 29.67 13.56 -3.16
C ASP A 316 29.68 14.60 -2.00
N VAL A 317 29.58 14.05 -0.77
CA VAL A 317 30.31 14.56 0.41
C VAL A 317 31.07 13.38 1.07
N PRO A 318 32.34 13.53 1.50
CA PRO A 318 33.23 12.37 1.70
C PRO A 318 33.22 11.73 3.10
N ARG A 319 33.72 10.49 3.15
CA ARG A 319 33.84 9.64 4.36
C ARG A 319 34.89 10.15 5.36
N ARG A 320 34.69 9.84 6.65
CA ARG A 320 35.77 9.65 7.64
C ARG A 320 35.93 8.16 7.96
N GLN A 321 37.18 7.71 8.08
CA GLN A 321 37.53 6.33 8.45
C GLN A 321 37.59 6.16 9.97
N THR A 322 37.17 4.98 10.44
CA THR A 322 37.56 4.39 11.73
C THR A 322 38.06 2.96 11.50
N ALA A 323 38.96 2.50 12.38
CA ALA A 323 39.67 1.22 12.27
C ALA A 323 38.72 0.00 12.48
N PRO A 324 39.11 -1.23 12.09
CA PRO A 324 38.16 -2.29 11.80
C PRO A 324 37.56 -2.93 13.05
N ALA A 325 36.23 -2.98 13.11
CA ALA A 325 35.48 -3.88 13.96
C ALA A 325 35.18 -5.21 13.22
N ALA A 326 34.84 -6.25 13.98
CA ALA A 326 34.47 -7.58 13.50
C ALA A 326 33.34 -7.53 12.42
N PRO A 327 33.23 -8.55 11.53
CA PRO A 327 32.30 -8.51 10.40
C PRO A 327 30.85 -8.31 10.85
N GLN A 328 30.28 -7.16 10.49
CA GLN A 328 28.86 -6.88 10.70
C GLN A 328 28.00 -7.70 9.74
N GLU A 329 26.92 -8.27 10.27
CA GLU A 329 25.78 -8.68 9.46
C GLU A 329 25.23 -7.48 8.69
N VAL A 330 24.89 -7.69 7.42
CA VAL A 330 24.27 -6.65 6.59
C VAL A 330 22.82 -6.49 7.02
N ASN A 331 22.48 -5.34 7.62
CA ASN A 331 21.10 -4.88 7.81
C ASN A 331 20.45 -4.60 6.44
N GLY A 332 20.02 -5.67 5.77
CA GLY A 332 19.23 -5.62 4.54
C GLY A 332 17.72 -5.49 4.82
N VAL A 333 16.96 -5.21 3.76
CA VAL A 333 15.49 -5.19 3.78
C VAL A 333 14.94 -6.60 4.06
N THR A 334 15.62 -7.64 3.55
CA THR A 334 15.17 -9.04 3.64
C THR A 334 16.05 -9.91 4.55
N GLY A 335 15.58 -11.10 4.92
CA GLY A 335 16.37 -12.16 5.56
C GLY A 335 16.58 -13.37 4.64
N ARG A 336 17.52 -14.25 4.99
CA ARG A 336 17.68 -15.59 4.40
C ARG A 336 17.01 -16.61 5.31
N TYR A 337 16.12 -17.42 4.75
CA TYR A 337 15.42 -18.48 5.47
C TYR A 337 15.55 -19.82 4.74
N GLY A 338 15.79 -20.87 5.50
CA GLY A 338 15.59 -22.25 5.04
C GLY A 338 14.11 -22.64 5.16
N LEU A 339 13.79 -23.86 4.75
CA LEU A 339 12.48 -24.48 4.95
C LEU A 339 12.64 -25.74 5.79
N GLY A 340 11.75 -25.93 6.77
CA GLY A 340 11.71 -27.10 7.64
C GLY A 340 10.29 -27.60 7.84
N LEU A 341 10.15 -28.71 8.56
CA LEU A 341 8.85 -29.30 8.91
C LEU A 341 8.53 -29.03 10.38
N GLN A 342 7.29 -28.64 10.66
CA GLN A 342 6.72 -28.57 12.00
C GLN A 342 5.62 -29.62 12.14
N SER A 343 5.68 -30.43 13.20
CA SER A 343 4.63 -31.40 13.49
C SER A 343 3.33 -30.73 13.94
N LEU A 344 2.21 -31.22 13.41
CA LEU A 344 0.85 -30.78 13.72
C LEU A 344 0.15 -31.78 14.63
N GLY A 345 -0.78 -31.30 15.46
CA GLY A 345 -1.76 -32.16 16.13
C GLY A 345 -2.71 -32.82 15.13
N SER A 346 -3.43 -33.85 15.59
CA SER A 346 -4.47 -34.54 14.82
C SER A 346 -5.50 -33.57 14.24
N ALA A 347 -6.00 -33.85 13.03
CA ALA A 347 -7.10 -33.10 12.44
C ALA A 347 -8.37 -33.23 13.32
N VAL A 348 -9.00 -32.11 13.65
CA VAL A 348 -10.30 -32.08 14.34
C VAL A 348 -11.39 -32.18 13.29
N LEU A 349 -12.18 -33.26 13.33
CA LEU A 349 -13.23 -33.53 12.34
C LEU A 349 -14.54 -32.86 12.77
N ASP A 350 -14.96 -31.83 12.05
CA ASP A 350 -16.09 -30.96 12.40
C ASP A 350 -17.02 -30.64 11.20
N ARG A 351 -16.75 -31.23 10.04
CA ARG A 351 -17.61 -31.22 8.85
C ARG A 351 -18.11 -32.63 8.55
N ASP A 352 -19.43 -32.82 8.61
CA ASP A 352 -20.09 -34.03 8.10
C ASP A 352 -20.25 -33.91 6.58
N LEU A 353 -19.72 -34.88 5.83
CA LEU A 353 -19.81 -34.94 4.36
C LEU A 353 -21.02 -35.75 3.87
N LYS A 354 -21.84 -36.28 4.79
CA LYS A 354 -22.98 -37.15 4.46
C LYS A 354 -24.01 -36.43 3.58
N GLY A 355 -24.23 -36.96 2.39
CA GLY A 355 -25.09 -36.37 1.37
C GLY A 355 -24.48 -35.19 0.61
N GLU A 356 -23.37 -34.60 1.07
CA GLU A 356 -22.66 -33.55 0.33
C GLU A 356 -21.97 -34.14 -0.91
N ARG A 357 -21.86 -33.34 -1.97
CA ARG A 357 -21.32 -33.77 -3.26
C ARG A 357 -19.85 -33.38 -3.40
N VAL A 358 -19.05 -34.38 -3.78
CA VAL A 358 -17.60 -34.25 -3.94
C VAL A 358 -17.22 -34.64 -5.36
N LEU A 359 -16.62 -33.71 -6.10
CA LEU A 359 -16.11 -33.93 -7.44
C LEU A 359 -14.59 -34.17 -7.38
N ILE A 360 -14.15 -35.34 -7.83
CA ILE A 360 -12.74 -35.70 -7.92
C ILE A 360 -12.31 -35.54 -9.38
N ILE A 361 -11.35 -34.64 -9.62
CA ILE A 361 -10.72 -34.44 -10.93
C ILE A 361 -9.43 -35.25 -10.97
N ALA A 362 -9.29 -36.09 -11.99
CA ALA A 362 -8.09 -36.91 -12.22
C ALA A 362 -7.66 -36.85 -13.70
N ALA A 363 -6.37 -37.07 -13.95
CA ALA A 363 -5.84 -37.16 -15.31
C ALA A 363 -6.32 -38.45 -16.00
N THR A 364 -6.58 -38.39 -17.31
CA THR A 364 -6.87 -39.60 -18.11
C THR A 364 -5.67 -40.55 -18.17
N ASN A 365 -5.95 -41.87 -18.15
CA ASN A 365 -4.98 -42.96 -18.32
C ASN A 365 -3.82 -42.99 -17.31
N THR A 366 -4.03 -42.59 -16.06
CA THR A 366 -3.09 -42.88 -14.96
C THR A 366 -3.28 -44.29 -14.43
N SER A 367 -2.18 -45.03 -14.25
CA SER A 367 -2.18 -46.47 -13.91
C SER A 367 -2.45 -46.81 -12.43
N ALA A 368 -2.53 -45.82 -11.55
CA ALA A 368 -2.92 -45.95 -10.15
C ALA A 368 -4.20 -45.14 -9.92
N ASP A 369 -5.27 -45.80 -9.47
CA ASP A 369 -6.62 -45.20 -9.45
C ASP A 369 -6.96 -44.59 -8.09
N LEU A 370 -6.05 -43.74 -7.58
CA LEU A 370 -6.25 -42.95 -6.35
C LEU A 370 -7.61 -42.24 -6.33
N ALA A 371 -8.11 -41.81 -7.49
CA ALA A 371 -9.42 -41.17 -7.62
C ALA A 371 -10.58 -42.13 -7.30
N VAL A 372 -10.47 -43.42 -7.64
CA VAL A 372 -11.45 -44.45 -7.25
C VAL A 372 -11.33 -44.79 -5.77
N ASP A 373 -10.13 -44.88 -5.20
CA ASP A 373 -9.94 -45.12 -3.76
C ASP A 373 -10.50 -43.97 -2.91
N LEU A 374 -10.23 -42.73 -3.31
CA LEU A 374 -10.84 -41.52 -2.74
C LEU A 374 -12.37 -41.56 -2.85
N ALA A 375 -12.91 -41.93 -4.03
CA ALA A 375 -14.36 -42.01 -4.24
C ALA A 375 -15.01 -43.12 -3.40
N ALA A 376 -14.36 -44.27 -3.24
CA ALA A 376 -14.82 -45.37 -2.40
C ALA A 376 -14.85 -44.96 -0.92
N ALA A 377 -13.77 -44.32 -0.44
CA ALA A 377 -13.70 -43.79 0.93
C ALA A 377 -14.76 -42.72 1.21
N LEU A 378 -15.04 -41.83 0.24
CA LEU A 378 -16.06 -40.79 0.38
C LEU A 378 -17.47 -41.38 0.43
N ARG A 379 -17.77 -42.35 -0.43
CA ARG A 379 -19.05 -43.08 -0.40
C ARG A 379 -19.24 -43.86 0.90
N ALA A 380 -18.16 -44.42 1.47
CA ALA A 380 -18.18 -45.06 2.78
C ALA A 380 -18.48 -44.08 3.93
N ARG A 381 -18.15 -42.79 3.79
CA ARG A 381 -18.60 -41.69 4.68
C ARG A 381 -19.98 -41.11 4.31
N GLY A 382 -20.68 -41.70 3.35
CA GLY A 382 -22.02 -41.27 2.92
C GLY A 382 -22.05 -40.06 1.98
N ALA A 383 -20.91 -39.63 1.44
CA ALA A 383 -20.83 -38.51 0.49
C ALA A 383 -21.11 -38.96 -0.95
N GLN A 384 -21.63 -38.06 -1.78
CA GLN A 384 -21.87 -38.30 -3.21
C GLN A 384 -20.59 -38.03 -4.01
N ALA A 385 -19.71 -39.03 -4.11
CA ALA A 385 -18.45 -38.92 -4.86
C ALA A 385 -18.62 -39.16 -6.37
N ILE A 386 -18.25 -38.16 -7.17
CA ILE A 386 -18.20 -38.18 -8.64
C ILE A 386 -16.74 -38.17 -9.06
N VAL A 387 -16.31 -39.10 -9.93
CA VAL A 387 -14.96 -39.11 -10.52
C VAL A 387 -15.03 -38.64 -11.95
N ALA A 388 -14.36 -37.55 -12.26
CA ALA A 388 -14.16 -37.05 -13.62
C ALA A 388 -12.71 -37.25 -14.05
N ARG A 389 -12.51 -38.02 -15.13
CA ARG A 389 -11.20 -38.17 -15.77
C ARG A 389 -11.13 -37.21 -16.95
N CYS A 390 -10.19 -36.27 -16.90
CA CYS A 390 -10.11 -35.16 -17.84
C CYS A 390 -8.74 -35.15 -18.52
N GLY A 391 -8.74 -35.10 -19.85
CA GLY A 391 -7.55 -34.96 -20.71
C GLY A 391 -7.22 -33.52 -21.11
N SER A 392 -8.20 -32.62 -20.99
CA SER A 392 -8.15 -31.26 -21.52
C SER A 392 -8.90 -30.23 -20.66
N GLN A 393 -8.70 -28.94 -20.95
CA GLN A 393 -9.49 -27.85 -20.38
C GLN A 393 -11.00 -28.01 -20.63
N ALA A 394 -11.39 -28.38 -21.87
CA ALA A 394 -12.79 -28.49 -22.26
C ALA A 394 -13.49 -29.60 -21.46
N GLU A 395 -12.90 -30.78 -21.38
CA GLU A 395 -13.41 -31.90 -20.57
C GLU A 395 -13.53 -31.52 -19.08
N ALA A 396 -12.55 -30.80 -18.54
CA ALA A 396 -12.58 -30.35 -17.15
C ALA A 396 -13.72 -29.37 -16.85
N VAL A 397 -13.93 -28.38 -17.72
CA VAL A 397 -15.05 -27.43 -17.59
C VAL A 397 -16.40 -28.14 -17.73
N SER A 398 -16.54 -29.01 -18.74
CA SER A 398 -17.77 -29.80 -18.93
C SER A 398 -18.04 -30.77 -17.78
N ALA A 399 -17.01 -31.34 -17.16
CA ALA A 399 -17.17 -32.22 -16.00
C ALA A 399 -17.68 -31.48 -14.75
N VAL A 400 -17.17 -30.26 -14.50
CA VAL A 400 -17.69 -29.40 -13.42
C VAL A 400 -19.15 -29.03 -13.70
N ASP A 401 -19.45 -28.58 -14.92
CA ASP A 401 -20.82 -28.19 -15.30
C ASP A 401 -21.82 -29.35 -15.23
N ALA A 402 -21.43 -30.56 -15.67
CA ALA A 402 -22.27 -31.75 -15.59
C ALA A 402 -22.48 -32.24 -14.14
N ALA A 403 -21.53 -32.01 -13.24
CA ALA A 403 -21.67 -32.33 -11.82
C ALA A 403 -22.56 -31.30 -11.09
N GLU A 404 -22.39 -30.01 -11.39
CA GLU A 404 -23.23 -28.91 -10.85
C GLU A 404 -24.67 -28.98 -11.36
N ALA A 405 -24.90 -29.45 -12.59
CA ALA A 405 -26.24 -29.68 -13.14
C ALA A 405 -27.05 -30.75 -12.37
N GLN A 406 -26.37 -31.65 -11.65
CA GLN A 406 -27.01 -32.62 -10.74
C GLN A 406 -27.29 -32.01 -9.35
N GLY A 407 -26.95 -30.74 -9.13
CA GLY A 407 -27.03 -29.98 -7.88
C GLY A 407 -25.65 -29.58 -7.32
N PRO A 408 -25.61 -28.75 -6.25
CA PRO A 408 -24.38 -28.08 -5.81
C PRO A 408 -23.21 -29.02 -5.48
N VAL A 409 -22.06 -28.79 -6.12
CA VAL A 409 -20.78 -29.43 -5.79
C VAL A 409 -20.06 -28.59 -4.74
N LEU A 410 -20.17 -28.95 -3.46
CA LEU A 410 -19.51 -28.20 -2.37
C LEU A 410 -18.01 -28.51 -2.22
N HIS A 411 -17.52 -29.62 -2.78
CA HIS A 411 -16.14 -30.05 -2.60
C HIS A 411 -15.50 -30.46 -3.92
N VAL A 412 -14.29 -29.97 -4.19
CA VAL A 412 -13.45 -30.44 -5.30
C VAL A 412 -12.14 -31.02 -4.75
N VAL A 413 -11.80 -32.20 -5.25
CA VAL A 413 -10.52 -32.87 -4.98
C VAL A 413 -9.74 -33.01 -6.29
N ILE A 414 -8.54 -32.46 -6.35
CA ILE A 414 -7.60 -32.65 -7.47
C ILE A 414 -6.67 -33.80 -7.11
N ALA A 415 -6.91 -34.97 -7.70
CA ALA A 415 -6.04 -36.14 -7.58
C ALA A 415 -4.88 -35.99 -8.58
N THR A 416 -3.73 -35.52 -8.10
CA THR A 416 -2.55 -35.34 -8.98
C THR A 416 -1.91 -36.70 -9.33
N PRO A 417 -1.13 -36.80 -10.43
CA PRO A 417 -0.51 -38.06 -10.81
C PRO A 417 0.45 -38.57 -9.72
N TRP A 418 0.19 -39.79 -9.24
CA TRP A 418 0.88 -40.39 -8.09
C TRP A 418 2.34 -40.78 -8.34
N HIS A 419 2.65 -41.13 -9.59
CA HIS A 419 3.94 -41.59 -10.05
C HIS A 419 4.49 -40.67 -11.14
N PRO A 420 5.82 -40.59 -11.32
CA PRO A 420 6.41 -39.65 -12.26
C PRO A 420 6.02 -39.99 -13.70
N ALA A 421 5.24 -39.11 -14.33
CA ALA A 421 5.16 -39.06 -15.77
C ALA A 421 6.53 -38.64 -16.30
N ARG A 422 7.32 -39.58 -16.85
CA ARG A 422 8.64 -39.31 -17.46
C ARG A 422 8.61 -38.20 -18.52
N THR A 423 7.43 -37.93 -19.09
CA THR A 423 7.19 -36.84 -20.04
C THR A 423 6.04 -35.92 -19.59
N TRP A 424 6.08 -35.39 -18.35
CA TRP A 424 5.03 -34.48 -17.85
C TRP A 424 4.77 -33.29 -18.79
N VAL A 425 5.80 -32.80 -19.48
CA VAL A 425 5.72 -31.73 -20.48
C VAL A 425 4.75 -32.09 -21.62
N GLU A 426 4.79 -33.33 -22.11
CA GLU A 426 3.88 -33.85 -23.13
C GLU A 426 2.48 -34.09 -22.56
N SER A 427 2.38 -34.54 -21.30
CA SER A 427 1.10 -34.85 -20.66
C SER A 427 0.44 -33.65 -19.95
N ARG A 428 1.01 -32.45 -20.02
CA ARG A 428 0.59 -31.29 -19.20
C ARG A 428 -0.89 -30.90 -19.36
N SER A 429 -1.47 -31.15 -20.54
CA SER A 429 -2.91 -30.94 -20.79
C SER A 429 -3.80 -31.72 -19.81
N ARG A 430 -3.43 -32.98 -19.53
CA ARG A 430 -4.16 -33.86 -18.61
C ARG A 430 -3.66 -33.78 -17.16
N THR A 431 -2.37 -33.50 -16.94
CA THR A 431 -1.77 -33.51 -15.59
C THR A 431 -1.74 -32.15 -14.88
N LEU A 432 -1.97 -31.03 -15.59
CA LEU A 432 -1.98 -29.68 -15.03
C LEU A 432 -3.19 -28.88 -15.51
N VAL A 433 -3.34 -28.70 -16.83
CA VAL A 433 -4.34 -27.80 -17.43
C VAL A 433 -5.76 -28.19 -17.04
N ALA A 434 -6.11 -29.48 -17.15
CA ALA A 434 -7.44 -29.98 -16.75
C ALA A 434 -7.76 -29.62 -15.28
N GLY A 435 -6.87 -29.89 -14.33
CA GLY A 435 -7.08 -29.54 -12.91
C GLY A 435 -7.18 -28.03 -12.67
N TYR A 436 -6.31 -27.24 -13.32
CA TYR A 436 -6.31 -25.77 -13.23
C TYR A 436 -7.66 -25.16 -13.62
N PHE A 437 -8.20 -25.57 -14.79
CA PHE A 437 -9.47 -25.04 -15.28
C PHE A 437 -10.69 -25.64 -14.60
N ALA A 438 -10.60 -26.86 -14.04
CA ALA A 438 -11.63 -27.36 -13.12
C ALA A 438 -11.73 -26.47 -11.87
N CYS A 439 -10.60 -26.13 -11.22
CA CYS A 439 -10.60 -25.21 -10.08
C CYS A 439 -11.19 -23.84 -10.45
N GLN A 440 -10.79 -23.26 -11.58
CA GLN A 440 -11.28 -21.95 -12.04
C GLN A 440 -12.79 -21.98 -12.28
N ARG A 441 -13.30 -23.00 -12.99
CA ARG A 441 -14.73 -23.12 -13.27
C ARG A 441 -15.54 -23.31 -12.00
N TRP A 442 -15.10 -24.20 -11.12
CA TRP A 442 -15.79 -24.51 -9.88
C TRP A 442 -15.83 -23.31 -8.91
N LEU A 443 -14.73 -22.58 -8.75
CA LEU A 443 -14.70 -21.36 -7.92
C LEU A 443 -15.68 -20.30 -8.44
N ALA A 444 -15.82 -20.14 -9.76
CA ALA A 444 -16.82 -19.25 -10.35
C ALA A 444 -18.26 -19.71 -10.03
N CYS A 445 -18.53 -21.02 -9.95
CA CYS A 445 -19.82 -21.56 -9.51
C CYS A 445 -20.08 -21.29 -8.02
N ARG A 446 -19.12 -21.55 -7.13
CA ARG A 446 -19.24 -21.30 -5.68
C ARG A 446 -19.46 -19.81 -5.36
N THR A 447 -18.68 -18.93 -5.98
CA THR A 447 -18.82 -17.47 -5.81
C THR A 447 -20.18 -16.97 -6.29
N ARG A 448 -20.72 -17.51 -7.39
CA ARG A 448 -22.07 -17.19 -7.87
C ARG A 448 -23.17 -17.72 -6.96
N ALA A 449 -22.98 -18.89 -6.35
CA ALA A 449 -23.93 -19.50 -5.42
C ALA A 449 -23.94 -18.83 -4.04
N GLY A 450 -22.88 -18.10 -3.67
CA GLY A 450 -22.75 -17.45 -2.36
C GLY A 450 -22.45 -18.42 -1.21
N ASP A 451 -22.05 -19.66 -1.52
CA ASP A 451 -21.85 -20.74 -0.53
C ASP A 451 -20.38 -21.09 -0.27
N SER A 452 -19.44 -20.28 -0.77
CA SER A 452 -17.98 -20.47 -0.65
C SER A 452 -17.49 -20.83 0.76
N GLN A 453 -18.10 -20.25 1.81
CA GLN A 453 -17.84 -20.55 3.23
C GLN A 453 -18.08 -22.02 3.65
N ARG A 454 -18.89 -22.76 2.88
CA ARG A 454 -19.12 -24.19 3.06
C ARG A 454 -18.21 -25.03 2.16
N ALA A 455 -17.53 -24.44 1.20
CA ALA A 455 -16.84 -25.17 0.14
C ALA A 455 -15.43 -25.60 0.54
N THR A 456 -14.95 -26.74 0.01
CA THR A 456 -13.54 -27.15 0.14
C THR A 456 -12.89 -27.41 -1.21
N LEU A 457 -11.62 -27.02 -1.33
CA LEU A 457 -10.78 -27.26 -2.48
C LEU A 457 -9.50 -27.96 -2.02
N THR A 458 -9.33 -29.23 -2.37
CA THR A 458 -8.23 -30.08 -1.88
C THR A 458 -7.39 -30.63 -3.02
N ALA A 459 -6.07 -30.48 -2.96
CA ALA A 459 -5.13 -31.18 -3.83
C ALA A 459 -4.50 -32.35 -3.06
N VAL A 460 -4.32 -33.49 -3.73
CA VAL A 460 -3.64 -34.66 -3.16
C VAL A 460 -2.35 -34.90 -3.94
N THR A 461 -1.21 -34.89 -3.26
CA THR A 461 0.12 -34.88 -3.89
C THR A 461 1.04 -35.98 -3.38
N ALA A 462 2.02 -36.34 -4.21
CA ALA A 462 3.05 -37.33 -3.93
C ALA A 462 4.46 -36.71 -4.03
N LEU A 463 4.75 -35.72 -3.19
CA LEU A 463 6.03 -35.00 -3.15
C LEU A 463 6.99 -35.52 -2.08
N GLY A 464 6.60 -36.51 -1.29
CA GLY A 464 7.43 -37.10 -0.22
C GLY A 464 6.72 -37.19 1.14
N GLY A 465 5.62 -36.45 1.31
CA GLY A 465 4.97 -36.21 2.60
C GLY A 465 5.55 -34.98 3.31
N ASP A 466 6.67 -34.46 2.80
CA ASP A 466 7.43 -33.31 3.27
C ASP A 466 7.46 -32.17 2.23
N PHE A 467 6.56 -32.22 1.23
CA PHE A 467 6.55 -31.30 0.09
C PHE A 467 7.84 -31.32 -0.75
N GLY A 468 8.67 -32.36 -0.65
CA GLY A 468 9.92 -32.52 -1.39
C GLY A 468 11.15 -31.93 -0.72
N LEU A 469 11.05 -31.45 0.53
CA LEU A 469 12.18 -30.84 1.25
C LEU A 469 13.32 -31.83 1.54
N GLY A 470 13.00 -33.09 1.84
CA GLY A 470 13.96 -34.21 1.93
C GLY A 470 14.39 -34.79 0.58
N GLY A 471 13.92 -34.22 -0.54
CA GLY A 471 14.32 -34.61 -1.89
C GLY A 471 13.64 -35.85 -2.46
N HIS A 472 12.53 -36.34 -1.88
CA HIS A 472 11.81 -37.54 -2.35
C HIS A 472 10.60 -37.22 -3.24
N ILE A 473 10.84 -36.66 -4.43
CA ILE A 473 9.77 -36.08 -5.26
C ILE A 473 9.19 -37.12 -6.23
N GLY A 474 8.02 -37.64 -5.90
CA GLY A 474 7.29 -38.59 -6.77
C GLY A 474 6.77 -37.95 -8.05
N CYS A 475 6.14 -36.78 -7.99
CA CYS A 475 5.67 -36.09 -9.19
C CYS A 475 5.70 -34.56 -9.07
N VAL A 476 6.50 -33.90 -9.91
CA VAL A 476 6.70 -32.44 -9.90
C VAL A 476 5.41 -31.63 -10.12
N THR A 477 4.39 -32.20 -10.76
CA THR A 477 3.07 -31.55 -10.91
C THR A 477 2.34 -31.38 -9.59
N GLY A 478 2.70 -32.13 -8.53
CA GLY A 478 2.19 -31.88 -7.18
C GLY A 478 2.61 -30.50 -6.67
N GLY A 479 3.84 -30.07 -6.94
CA GLY A 479 4.34 -28.73 -6.58
C GLY A 479 3.59 -27.62 -7.31
N ALA A 480 3.14 -27.89 -8.54
CA ALA A 480 2.30 -26.99 -9.30
C ALA A 480 0.97 -26.71 -8.58
N PHE A 481 0.28 -27.76 -8.13
CA PHE A 481 -0.95 -27.60 -7.35
C PHE A 481 -0.70 -27.02 -5.95
N SER A 482 0.44 -27.33 -5.31
CA SER A 482 0.82 -26.69 -4.04
C SER A 482 0.94 -25.16 -4.20
N GLY A 483 1.72 -24.69 -5.18
CA GLY A 483 1.86 -23.28 -5.52
C GLY A 483 0.53 -22.60 -5.90
N LEU A 484 -0.29 -23.26 -6.72
CA LEU A 484 -1.64 -22.78 -7.07
C LEU A 484 -2.53 -22.62 -5.83
N PHE A 485 -2.54 -23.59 -4.93
CA PHE A 485 -3.50 -23.65 -3.84
C PHE A 485 -3.19 -22.61 -2.76
N LYS A 486 -1.92 -22.31 -2.49
CA LYS A 486 -1.54 -21.16 -1.64
C LYS A 486 -1.95 -19.82 -2.22
N ASN A 487 -1.90 -19.64 -3.54
CA ASN A 487 -2.48 -18.46 -4.19
C ASN A 487 -4.00 -18.42 -3.95
N LEU A 488 -4.71 -19.51 -4.26
CA LEU A 488 -6.18 -19.56 -4.14
C LEU A 488 -6.66 -19.35 -2.71
N ALA A 489 -5.90 -19.79 -1.69
CA ALA A 489 -6.19 -19.52 -0.29
C ALA A 489 -6.18 -18.03 0.06
N ARG A 490 -5.27 -17.23 -0.54
CA ARG A 490 -5.25 -15.77 -0.38
C ARG A 490 -6.36 -15.08 -1.17
N GLU A 491 -6.66 -15.59 -2.36
CA GLU A 491 -7.59 -14.96 -3.32
C GLU A 491 -9.08 -15.28 -3.05
N TYR A 492 -9.35 -16.43 -2.42
CA TYR A 492 -10.69 -16.91 -2.04
C TYR A 492 -10.72 -17.31 -0.56
N PRO A 493 -10.54 -16.37 0.39
CA PRO A 493 -10.37 -16.68 1.82
C PRO A 493 -11.58 -17.33 2.51
N LEU A 494 -12.75 -17.30 1.86
CA LEU A 494 -13.95 -18.01 2.32
C LEU A 494 -13.93 -19.51 1.96
N VAL A 495 -13.17 -19.91 0.93
CA VAL A 495 -13.06 -21.32 0.54
C VAL A 495 -11.97 -21.97 1.35
N GLN A 496 -12.27 -23.13 1.93
CA GLN A 496 -11.25 -23.91 2.61
C GLN A 496 -10.32 -24.59 1.59
N VAL A 497 -9.06 -24.16 1.53
CA VAL A 497 -8.05 -24.72 0.63
C VAL A 497 -7.04 -25.60 1.37
N ARG A 498 -6.78 -26.80 0.83
CA ARG A 498 -5.85 -27.80 1.38
C ARG A 498 -4.98 -28.42 0.29
N VAL A 499 -3.73 -28.71 0.63
CA VAL A 499 -2.82 -29.56 -0.13
C VAL A 499 -2.36 -30.65 0.83
N VAL A 500 -2.70 -31.90 0.52
CA VAL A 500 -2.39 -33.05 1.37
C VAL A 500 -1.33 -33.90 0.68
N ASP A 501 -0.12 -33.89 1.24
CA ASP A 501 1.05 -34.52 0.64
C ASP A 501 1.45 -35.83 1.33
N PHE A 502 1.95 -36.78 0.54
CA PHE A 502 2.33 -38.12 1.00
C PHE A 502 3.63 -38.61 0.32
N PRO A 503 4.35 -39.55 0.93
CA PRO A 503 5.39 -40.29 0.24
C PRO A 503 4.77 -41.13 -0.89
N PRO A 504 5.42 -41.29 -2.05
CA PRO A 504 4.90 -42.10 -3.17
C PRO A 504 4.65 -43.58 -2.82
N SER A 505 5.24 -44.07 -1.71
CA SER A 505 5.05 -45.40 -1.15
C SER A 505 3.85 -45.54 -0.20
N ALA A 506 3.09 -44.46 0.07
CA ALA A 506 1.91 -44.54 0.92
C ALA A 506 0.81 -45.42 0.30
N LEU A 507 0.15 -46.22 1.14
CA LEU A 507 -0.97 -47.06 0.73
C LEU A 507 -2.18 -46.20 0.36
N ALA A 508 -2.81 -46.46 -0.79
CA ALA A 508 -3.90 -45.63 -1.30
C ALA A 508 -5.10 -45.50 -0.32
N ALA A 509 -5.39 -46.55 0.46
CA ALA A 509 -6.40 -46.51 1.52
C ALA A 509 -6.04 -45.52 2.66
N ASP A 510 -4.76 -45.43 3.03
CA ASP A 510 -4.27 -44.47 4.05
C ASP A 510 -4.29 -43.03 3.51
N VAL A 511 -3.87 -42.85 2.26
CA VAL A 511 -3.94 -41.57 1.53
C VAL A 511 -5.39 -41.09 1.51
N ALA A 512 -6.31 -41.92 1.02
CA ALA A 512 -7.72 -41.59 0.93
C ALA A 512 -8.30 -41.22 2.31
N ARG A 513 -8.11 -42.07 3.32
CA ARG A 513 -8.60 -41.80 4.68
C ARG A 513 -8.09 -40.46 5.22
N ARG A 514 -6.78 -40.20 5.13
CA ARG A 514 -6.14 -38.98 5.67
C ARG A 514 -6.54 -37.74 4.88
N THR A 515 -6.64 -37.80 3.55
CA THR A 515 -7.19 -36.71 2.73
C THR A 515 -8.63 -36.38 3.15
N LEU A 516 -9.46 -37.39 3.43
CA LEU A 516 -10.83 -37.17 3.89
C LEU A 516 -10.89 -36.57 5.30
N ASP A 517 -9.94 -36.91 6.16
CA ASP A 517 -9.78 -36.30 7.49
C ASP A 517 -9.42 -34.80 7.36
N GLU A 518 -8.56 -34.42 6.41
CA GLU A 518 -8.26 -33.00 6.14
C GLU A 518 -9.46 -32.24 5.55
N ILE A 519 -10.20 -32.82 4.60
CA ILE A 519 -11.43 -32.24 4.02
C ILE A 519 -12.50 -32.02 5.10
N ALA A 520 -12.60 -32.95 6.05
CA ALA A 520 -13.58 -32.92 7.14
C ALA A 520 -13.18 -32.03 8.34
N SER A 521 -12.00 -31.39 8.30
CA SER A 521 -11.52 -30.48 9.34
C SER A 521 -11.58 -29.02 8.89
N ARG A 522 -12.19 -28.09 9.63
CA ARG A 522 -12.26 -26.65 9.24
C ARG A 522 -11.02 -25.84 9.60
N GLY A 523 -10.09 -26.37 10.41
CA GLY A 523 -8.91 -25.65 10.91
C GLY A 523 -7.57 -26.24 10.43
N GLY A 524 -6.51 -25.42 10.41
CA GLY A 524 -5.14 -25.83 10.05
C GLY A 524 -4.56 -25.20 8.77
N PRO A 525 -3.27 -25.42 8.48
CA PRO A 525 -2.53 -24.77 7.39
C PRO A 525 -2.95 -25.28 6.00
N VAL A 526 -2.64 -24.52 4.95
CA VAL A 526 -2.91 -24.91 3.56
C VAL A 526 -2.11 -26.14 3.16
N GLU A 527 -0.83 -26.21 3.54
CA GLU A 527 0.07 -27.33 3.25
C GLU A 527 0.09 -28.30 4.44
N VAL A 528 -0.46 -29.51 4.28
CA VAL A 528 -0.42 -30.60 5.28
C VAL A 528 0.28 -31.83 4.70
N GLY A 529 1.40 -32.20 5.28
CA GLY A 529 2.22 -33.33 4.88
C GLY A 529 2.09 -34.51 5.83
N TRP A 530 2.26 -35.73 5.33
CA TRP A 530 2.21 -36.97 6.11
C TRP A 530 3.46 -37.83 5.91
N VAL A 531 4.40 -37.80 6.85
CA VAL A 531 5.63 -38.60 6.84
C VAL A 531 5.60 -39.64 7.97
N ASN A 532 5.82 -40.91 7.67
CA ASN A 532 5.84 -42.01 8.66
C ASN A 532 4.62 -42.03 9.62
N GLY A 533 3.46 -41.62 9.11
CA GLY A 533 2.23 -41.53 9.88
C GLY A 533 2.02 -40.21 10.65
N VAL A 534 3.04 -39.36 10.78
CA VAL A 534 3.02 -38.06 11.46
C VAL A 534 2.47 -36.97 10.53
N ARG A 535 1.58 -36.12 11.05
CA ARG A 535 1.01 -34.95 10.35
C ARG A 535 1.92 -33.73 10.54
N GLN A 536 2.29 -33.02 9.48
CA GLN A 536 3.25 -31.91 9.53
C GLN A 536 2.87 -30.77 8.58
N THR A 537 3.49 -29.60 8.73
CA THR A 537 3.43 -28.46 7.80
C THR A 537 4.83 -27.95 7.48
N VAL A 538 5.00 -27.29 6.35
CA VAL A 538 6.22 -26.52 6.04
C VAL A 538 6.23 -25.25 6.90
N VAL A 539 7.40 -24.88 7.42
CA VAL A 539 7.67 -23.61 8.09
C VAL A 539 8.99 -23.03 7.58
N ALA A 540 9.10 -21.70 7.55
CA ALA A 540 10.36 -21.03 7.29
C ALA A 540 11.24 -21.04 8.56
N THR A 541 12.50 -21.43 8.41
CA THR A 541 13.49 -21.50 9.49
C THR A 541 14.54 -20.42 9.28
N LEU A 542 15.00 -19.76 10.36
CA LEU A 542 16.04 -18.73 10.24
C LEU A 542 17.32 -19.38 9.69
N GLY A 543 17.83 -18.87 8.56
CA GLY A 543 19.05 -19.38 7.97
C GLY A 543 20.24 -19.08 8.88
N GLY A 544 20.91 -20.11 9.37
CA GLY A 544 22.20 -19.95 10.05
C GLY A 544 23.26 -19.33 9.12
N PRO A 545 24.35 -18.77 9.68
CA PRO A 545 25.43 -18.19 8.88
C PRO A 545 25.98 -19.23 7.90
N LEU A 546 25.99 -18.88 6.61
CA LEU A 546 26.53 -19.74 5.56
C LEU A 546 28.01 -20.01 5.85
N SER A 547 28.32 -21.27 6.16
CA SER A 547 29.71 -21.67 6.36
C SER A 547 30.49 -21.49 5.06
N GLN A 548 31.64 -20.81 5.13
CA GLN A 548 32.56 -20.66 3.99
C GLN A 548 33.29 -21.97 3.69
N ARG A 549 32.55 -23.00 3.28
CA ARG A 549 33.09 -24.05 2.42
C ARG A 549 33.10 -23.47 1.01
N PRO A 550 34.28 -23.12 0.46
CA PRO A 550 34.31 -22.65 -0.90
C PRO A 550 33.73 -23.74 -1.81
N LEU A 551 32.88 -23.35 -2.75
CA LEU A 551 32.94 -23.95 -4.08
C LEU A 551 34.42 -24.06 -4.45
N ALA A 552 34.96 -25.28 -4.50
CA ALA A 552 36.32 -25.52 -4.96
C ALA A 552 36.46 -24.78 -6.30
N GLY A 553 37.34 -23.77 -6.33
CA GLY A 553 37.09 -22.53 -7.06
C GLY A 553 36.51 -22.74 -8.46
N LEU A 554 35.30 -22.21 -8.70
CA LEU A 554 34.59 -22.37 -9.98
C LEU A 554 35.57 -22.19 -11.13
N ALA A 555 35.71 -23.25 -11.95
CA ALA A 555 36.79 -23.33 -12.92
C ALA A 555 36.76 -22.10 -13.85
N ARG A 556 37.81 -21.27 -13.79
CA ARG A 556 37.90 -20.06 -14.58
C ARG A 556 37.82 -20.41 -16.07
N GLY A 557 37.00 -19.68 -16.82
CA GLY A 557 36.68 -19.98 -18.22
C GLY A 557 35.61 -21.08 -18.42
N SER A 558 35.08 -21.71 -17.36
CA SER A 558 33.95 -22.65 -17.51
C SER A 558 32.71 -21.96 -18.08
N VAL A 559 31.96 -22.71 -18.89
CA VAL A 559 30.78 -22.19 -19.60
C VAL A 559 29.53 -22.33 -18.73
N TRP A 560 28.85 -21.21 -18.52
CA TRP A 560 27.59 -21.13 -17.79
C TRP A 560 26.47 -20.59 -18.69
N LEU A 561 25.34 -21.28 -18.72
CA LEU A 561 24.15 -20.88 -19.48
C LEU A 561 23.19 -20.10 -18.57
N VAL A 562 22.78 -18.91 -19.00
CA VAL A 562 21.98 -17.98 -18.19
C VAL A 562 20.68 -17.64 -18.92
N THR A 563 19.57 -18.27 -18.53
CA THR A 563 18.27 -18.02 -19.16
C THR A 563 17.67 -16.71 -18.64
N GLY A 564 17.12 -15.88 -19.54
CA GLY A 564 16.70 -14.52 -19.20
C GLY A 564 17.86 -13.58 -18.85
N GLY A 565 19.11 -14.00 -19.05
CA GLY A 565 20.33 -13.33 -18.56
C GLY A 565 20.74 -12.04 -19.26
N ALA A 566 20.03 -11.59 -20.29
CA ALA A 566 20.38 -10.39 -21.05
C ALA A 566 19.97 -9.06 -20.38
N ARG A 567 18.98 -9.11 -19.48
CA ARG A 567 18.44 -7.94 -18.76
C ARG A 567 17.92 -8.33 -17.37
N GLY A 568 17.54 -7.33 -16.56
CA GLY A 568 16.92 -7.56 -15.26
C GLY A 568 17.86 -8.10 -14.18
N VAL A 569 17.25 -8.58 -13.09
CA VAL A 569 17.96 -9.12 -11.90
C VAL A 569 18.88 -10.29 -12.26
N THR A 570 18.47 -11.15 -13.19
CA THR A 570 19.27 -12.29 -13.66
C THR A 570 20.57 -11.83 -14.33
N ALA A 571 20.51 -10.77 -15.14
CA ALA A 571 21.70 -10.19 -15.77
C ALA A 571 22.66 -9.57 -14.73
N ALA A 572 22.13 -8.90 -13.71
CA ALA A 572 22.95 -8.33 -12.63
C ALA A 572 23.68 -9.44 -11.84
N CYS A 573 22.95 -10.48 -11.45
CA CYS A 573 23.50 -11.65 -10.77
C CYS A 573 24.55 -12.38 -11.62
N ALA A 574 24.24 -12.65 -12.88
CA ALA A 574 25.15 -13.34 -13.81
C ALA A 574 26.41 -12.53 -14.12
N ARG A 575 26.30 -11.20 -14.29
CA ARG A 575 27.45 -10.32 -14.53
C ARG A 575 28.43 -10.35 -13.36
N GLU A 576 27.91 -10.25 -12.15
CA GLU A 576 28.76 -10.25 -10.96
C GLU A 576 29.39 -11.62 -10.70
N LEU A 577 28.65 -12.72 -10.93
CA LEU A 577 29.19 -14.09 -10.90
C LEU A 577 30.32 -14.29 -11.93
N GLY A 578 30.07 -13.89 -13.19
CA GLY A 578 31.05 -13.97 -14.27
C GLY A 578 32.30 -13.13 -14.00
N ARG A 579 32.14 -11.94 -13.44
CA ARG A 579 33.24 -11.05 -13.04
C ARG A 579 34.07 -11.64 -11.90
N ARG A 580 33.41 -12.18 -10.88
CA ARG A 580 34.03 -12.66 -9.64
C ARG A 580 34.80 -13.97 -9.82
N HIS A 581 34.32 -14.87 -10.69
CA HIS A 581 34.96 -16.18 -10.93
C HIS A 581 35.58 -16.33 -12.33
N GLY A 582 35.48 -15.30 -13.18
CA GLY A 582 36.04 -15.31 -14.55
C GLY A 582 35.38 -16.36 -15.45
N LEU A 583 34.06 -16.47 -15.41
CA LEU A 583 33.28 -17.45 -16.18
C LEU A 583 33.01 -16.96 -17.61
N SER A 584 32.77 -17.91 -18.53
CA SER A 584 32.22 -17.61 -19.85
C SER A 584 30.71 -17.81 -19.84
N LEU A 585 29.94 -16.79 -20.22
CA LEU A 585 28.48 -16.77 -20.08
C LEU A 585 27.77 -16.87 -21.43
N VAL A 586 26.76 -17.72 -21.52
CA VAL A 586 25.82 -17.79 -22.64
C VAL A 586 24.46 -17.31 -22.17
N LEU A 587 24.10 -16.08 -22.51
CA LEU A 587 22.84 -15.45 -22.13
C LEU A 587 21.75 -15.87 -23.11
N VAL A 588 20.75 -16.64 -22.66
CA VAL A 588 19.71 -17.20 -23.53
C VAL A 588 18.38 -16.47 -23.34
N GLY A 589 17.71 -16.09 -24.44
CA GLY A 589 16.34 -15.58 -24.40
C GLY A 589 15.59 -15.77 -25.71
N SER A 590 14.27 -15.60 -25.70
CA SER A 590 13.42 -15.89 -26.87
C SER A 590 13.44 -14.82 -27.97
N THR A 591 14.10 -13.68 -27.75
CA THR A 591 14.13 -12.57 -28.72
C THR A 591 15.31 -12.75 -29.67
N ARG A 592 15.06 -12.72 -30.98
CA ARG A 592 16.13 -12.63 -31.98
C ARG A 592 16.50 -11.15 -32.15
N PRO A 593 17.68 -10.70 -31.70
CA PRO A 593 18.05 -9.29 -31.80
C PRO A 593 18.25 -8.91 -33.27
N GLN A 594 17.81 -7.70 -33.62
CA GLN A 594 18.09 -7.07 -34.90
C GLN A 594 19.45 -6.35 -34.84
N SER A 595 19.97 -5.92 -35.99
CA SER A 595 21.15 -5.07 -36.02
C SER A 595 20.85 -3.73 -35.34
N VAL A 596 21.64 -3.40 -34.32
CA VAL A 596 21.55 -2.15 -33.56
C VAL A 596 22.73 -1.27 -33.95
N ASP A 597 22.45 -0.04 -34.37
CA ASP A 597 23.50 0.97 -34.56
C ASP A 597 24.15 1.30 -33.21
N ALA A 598 25.48 1.35 -33.16
CA ALA A 598 26.21 1.63 -31.92
C ALA A 598 25.82 2.98 -31.29
N THR A 599 25.42 3.96 -32.10
CA THR A 599 24.92 5.26 -31.63
C THR A 599 23.63 5.15 -30.82
N TRP A 600 22.84 4.09 -30.99
CA TRP A 600 21.57 3.91 -30.27
C TRP A 600 21.77 3.53 -28.81
N LEU A 601 22.96 3.02 -28.43
CA LEU A 601 23.26 2.59 -27.07
C LEU A 601 23.54 3.76 -26.11
N THR A 602 23.83 4.95 -26.65
CA THR A 602 24.16 6.17 -25.91
C THR A 602 23.09 7.25 -26.06
N LEU A 603 21.92 6.94 -26.61
CA LEU A 603 20.81 7.89 -26.73
C LEU A 603 20.25 8.23 -25.34
N ASP A 604 19.99 9.52 -25.13
CA ASP A 604 19.14 9.98 -24.04
C ASP A 604 17.66 9.65 -24.34
N GLU A 605 16.76 10.04 -23.43
CA GLU A 605 15.34 9.82 -23.63
C GLU A 605 14.78 10.50 -24.91
N ALA A 606 15.33 11.65 -25.32
CA ALA A 606 14.86 12.37 -26.50
C ALA A 606 15.27 11.64 -27.78
N GLY A 607 16.52 11.18 -27.85
CA GLY A 607 17.03 10.29 -28.89
C GLY A 607 16.22 9.00 -29.01
N LEU A 608 15.91 8.34 -27.90
CA LEU A 608 15.07 7.12 -27.90
C LEU A 608 13.64 7.39 -28.38
N ARG A 609 13.02 8.52 -28.01
CA ARG A 609 11.70 8.92 -28.52
C ARG A 609 11.72 9.20 -30.03
N ASN A 610 12.76 9.86 -30.52
CA ASN A 610 12.93 10.14 -31.96
C ASN A 610 13.16 8.86 -32.77
N LEU A 611 14.01 7.95 -32.27
CA LEU A 611 14.24 6.63 -32.88
C LEU A 611 12.93 5.81 -32.92
N LYS A 612 12.16 5.82 -31.84
CA LYS A 612 10.83 5.19 -31.78
C LYS A 612 9.88 5.72 -32.85
N GLY A 613 9.80 7.05 -32.98
CA GLY A 613 8.99 7.71 -34.02
C GLY A 613 9.39 7.24 -35.42
N LYS A 614 10.69 7.23 -35.72
CA LYS A 614 11.23 6.77 -37.01
C LYS A 614 10.88 5.30 -37.28
N ILE A 615 11.24 4.38 -36.38
CA ILE A 615 10.99 2.94 -36.55
C ILE A 615 9.50 2.63 -36.73
N MET A 616 8.63 3.32 -35.99
CA MET A 616 7.18 3.17 -36.14
C MET A 616 6.66 3.70 -37.47
N LEU A 617 7.21 4.80 -37.98
CA LEU A 617 6.83 5.38 -39.27
C LEU A 617 7.31 4.50 -40.43
N ASP A 618 8.57 4.06 -40.41
CA ASP A 618 9.17 3.19 -41.42
C ASP A 618 8.41 1.85 -41.50
N ALA A 619 8.09 1.24 -40.36
CA ALA A 619 7.28 0.03 -40.30
C ALA A 619 5.86 0.23 -40.87
N LYS A 620 5.22 1.38 -40.58
CA LYS A 620 3.90 1.72 -41.14
C LYS A 620 3.96 1.92 -42.66
N ALA A 621 5.00 2.58 -43.17
CA ALA A 621 5.21 2.77 -44.60
C ALA A 621 5.46 1.44 -45.33
N ALA A 622 6.09 0.47 -44.66
CA ALA A 622 6.28 -0.89 -45.14
C ALA A 622 5.07 -1.84 -44.90
N GLY A 623 3.95 -1.34 -44.37
CA GLY A 623 2.73 -2.14 -44.11
C GLY A 623 2.81 -3.11 -42.93
N GLY A 624 3.82 -3.00 -42.06
CA GLY A 624 3.97 -3.81 -40.84
C GLY A 624 3.30 -3.22 -39.60
N ASP A 625 3.27 -3.99 -38.50
CA ASP A 625 2.81 -3.50 -37.19
C ASP A 625 3.88 -2.58 -36.54
N PRO A 626 3.59 -1.27 -36.37
CA PRO A 626 4.55 -0.33 -35.80
C PRO A 626 4.90 -0.61 -34.33
N ARG A 627 3.95 -1.12 -33.54
CA ARG A 627 4.17 -1.41 -32.11
C ARG A 627 5.06 -2.63 -31.94
N ARG A 628 4.89 -3.63 -32.81
CA ARG A 628 5.80 -4.79 -32.86
C ARG A 628 7.19 -4.37 -33.32
N ALA A 629 7.29 -3.59 -34.40
CA ALA A 629 8.58 -3.12 -34.91
C ALA A 629 9.39 -2.35 -33.86
N TRP A 630 8.76 -1.41 -33.13
CA TRP A 630 9.44 -0.74 -32.02
C TRP A 630 9.85 -1.72 -30.91
N ARG A 631 8.96 -2.61 -30.47
CA ARG A 631 9.24 -3.59 -29.41
C ARG A 631 10.44 -4.49 -29.75
N ASP A 632 10.59 -4.88 -31.01
CA ASP A 632 11.69 -5.73 -31.46
C ASP A 632 13.03 -4.94 -31.49
N VAL A 633 13.02 -3.66 -31.88
CA VAL A 633 14.19 -2.76 -31.79
C VAL A 633 14.55 -2.42 -30.34
N GLU A 634 13.58 -2.03 -29.52
CA GLU A 634 13.72 -1.69 -28.09
C GLU A 634 14.40 -2.83 -27.31
N LYS A 635 13.92 -4.07 -27.48
CA LYS A 635 14.56 -5.26 -26.91
C LYS A 635 15.96 -5.51 -27.46
N SER A 636 16.21 -5.22 -28.73
CA SER A 636 17.54 -5.40 -29.33
C SER A 636 18.55 -4.41 -28.72
N ILE A 637 18.14 -3.16 -28.50
CA ILE A 637 18.91 -2.12 -27.79
C ILE A 637 19.15 -2.55 -26.34
N GLU A 638 18.14 -3.06 -25.62
CA GLU A 638 18.31 -3.58 -24.26
C GLU A 638 19.32 -4.73 -24.19
N ILE A 639 19.26 -5.70 -25.11
CA ILE A 639 20.20 -6.83 -25.18
C ILE A 639 21.62 -6.33 -25.46
N ALA A 640 21.80 -5.42 -26.43
CA ALA A 640 23.10 -4.86 -26.77
C ALA A 640 23.70 -4.01 -25.62
N SER A 641 22.88 -3.17 -24.96
CA SER A 641 23.28 -2.44 -23.75
C SER A 641 23.62 -3.39 -22.59
N GLY A 642 22.88 -4.50 -22.46
CA GLY A 642 23.18 -5.58 -21.53
C GLY A 642 24.57 -6.17 -21.76
N LEU A 643 24.85 -6.62 -22.99
CA LEU A 643 26.14 -7.18 -23.41
C LEU A 643 27.30 -6.19 -23.19
N GLU A 644 27.11 -4.91 -23.49
CA GLU A 644 28.14 -3.89 -23.24
C GLU A 644 28.44 -3.73 -21.74
N LYS A 645 27.44 -3.87 -20.86
CA LYS A 645 27.66 -3.90 -19.40
C LYS A 645 28.43 -5.15 -18.94
N PHE A 646 28.29 -6.30 -19.60
CA PHE A 646 29.14 -7.47 -19.36
C PHE A 646 30.58 -7.22 -19.84
N ARG A 647 30.75 -6.66 -21.04
CA ARG A 647 32.05 -6.32 -21.63
C ARG A 647 32.83 -5.32 -20.76
N ALA A 648 32.17 -4.26 -20.31
CA ALA A 648 32.74 -3.25 -19.40
C ALA A 648 33.12 -3.82 -18.02
N ALA A 649 32.43 -4.87 -17.57
CA ALA A 649 32.79 -5.60 -16.36
C ALA A 649 33.90 -6.66 -16.58
N GLY A 650 34.48 -6.77 -17.79
CA GLY A 650 35.51 -7.76 -18.13
C GLY A 650 34.98 -9.19 -18.26
N VAL A 651 33.68 -9.38 -18.46
CA VAL A 651 33.04 -10.70 -18.53
C VAL A 651 32.84 -11.11 -19.98
N ASN A 652 33.32 -12.30 -20.34
CA ASN A 652 33.04 -12.90 -21.65
C ASN A 652 31.60 -13.42 -21.68
N ALA A 653 30.69 -12.65 -22.28
CA ALA A 653 29.28 -13.01 -22.40
C ALA A 653 28.83 -12.93 -23.87
N ARG A 654 28.13 -13.97 -24.35
CA ARG A 654 27.45 -13.98 -25.65
C ARG A 654 25.96 -14.17 -25.49
N TYR A 655 25.16 -13.56 -26.37
CA TYR A 655 23.70 -13.75 -26.39
C TYR A 655 23.28 -14.80 -27.43
N GLU A 656 22.31 -15.63 -27.07
CA GLU A 656 21.74 -16.67 -27.94
C GLU A 656 20.21 -16.61 -27.93
N ALA A 657 19.62 -16.59 -29.13
CA ALA A 657 18.18 -16.50 -29.31
C ALA A 657 17.55 -17.90 -29.39
N CYS A 658 16.85 -18.31 -28.33
CA CYS A 658 16.15 -19.60 -28.25
C CYS A 658 14.85 -19.44 -27.44
N ASP A 659 13.74 -19.94 -27.99
CA ASP A 659 12.57 -20.23 -27.17
C ASP A 659 12.85 -21.51 -26.38
N LEU A 660 12.71 -21.45 -25.06
CA LEU A 660 12.95 -22.60 -24.20
C LEU A 660 11.74 -23.56 -24.16
N ALA A 661 10.57 -23.10 -24.58
CA ALA A 661 9.40 -23.96 -24.75
C ALA A 661 9.53 -24.92 -25.95
N ASP A 662 10.45 -24.67 -26.89
CA ASP A 662 10.77 -25.57 -28.00
C ASP A 662 11.98 -26.46 -27.64
N GLY A 663 11.70 -27.71 -27.28
CA GLY A 663 12.74 -28.69 -26.95
C GLY A 663 13.68 -29.04 -28.10
N THR A 664 13.29 -28.82 -29.36
CA THR A 664 14.16 -29.05 -30.54
C THR A 664 15.10 -27.87 -30.75
N ALA A 665 14.63 -26.64 -30.55
CA ALA A 665 15.48 -25.45 -30.55
C ALA A 665 16.50 -25.50 -29.41
N VAL A 666 16.08 -25.87 -28.20
CA VAL A 666 16.99 -26.05 -27.04
C VAL A 666 18.05 -27.12 -27.34
N ARG A 667 17.64 -28.27 -27.90
CA ARG A 667 18.57 -29.34 -28.31
C ARG A 667 19.65 -28.84 -29.27
N THR A 668 19.19 -28.22 -30.35
CA THR A 668 20.05 -27.66 -31.41
C THR A 668 21.03 -26.62 -30.86
N LEU A 669 20.57 -25.75 -29.95
CA LEU A 669 21.41 -24.75 -29.29
C LEU A 669 22.48 -25.43 -28.44
N VAL A 670 22.11 -26.24 -27.45
CA VAL A 670 23.07 -26.80 -26.47
C VAL A 670 24.11 -27.68 -27.14
N GLU A 671 23.72 -28.52 -28.11
CA GLU A 671 24.67 -29.32 -28.89
C GLU A 671 25.65 -28.46 -29.70
N ARG A 672 25.20 -27.32 -30.24
CA ARG A 672 26.06 -26.37 -30.94
C ARG A 672 27.03 -25.69 -29.97
N LEU A 673 26.55 -25.20 -28.83
CA LEU A 673 27.37 -24.59 -27.80
C LEU A 673 28.47 -25.54 -27.31
N ALA A 674 28.12 -26.82 -27.08
CA ALA A 674 29.06 -27.85 -26.65
C ALA A 674 30.22 -28.06 -27.64
N ARG A 675 29.95 -27.99 -28.95
CA ARG A 675 30.98 -28.08 -30.01
C ARG A 675 31.82 -26.82 -30.15
N GLU A 676 31.23 -25.64 -29.96
CA GLU A 676 31.91 -24.34 -30.18
C GLU A 676 32.80 -23.90 -29.01
N ILE A 677 32.34 -24.08 -27.77
CA ILE A 677 32.98 -23.52 -26.56
C ILE A 677 33.13 -24.51 -25.41
N GLY A 678 32.77 -25.78 -25.62
CA GLY A 678 32.82 -26.83 -24.61
C GLY A 678 31.53 -26.97 -23.78
N PRO A 679 31.47 -27.97 -22.90
CA PRO A 679 30.25 -28.36 -22.21
C PRO A 679 29.79 -27.31 -21.18
N ILE A 680 28.47 -27.18 -21.04
CA ILE A 680 27.84 -26.31 -20.04
C ILE A 680 28.04 -26.92 -18.64
N ARG A 681 28.80 -26.23 -17.78
CA ARG A 681 29.08 -26.66 -16.40
C ARG A 681 28.13 -26.05 -15.37
N GLY A 682 27.47 -24.94 -15.69
CA GLY A 682 26.48 -24.34 -14.81
C GLY A 682 25.28 -23.74 -15.55
N ILE A 683 24.12 -23.73 -14.89
CA ILE A 683 22.91 -23.07 -15.36
C ILE A 683 22.44 -22.05 -14.31
N VAL A 684 22.20 -20.81 -14.73
CA VAL A 684 21.40 -19.83 -13.97
C VAL A 684 20.08 -19.65 -14.70
N HIS A 685 18.99 -20.16 -14.12
CA HIS A 685 17.68 -20.21 -14.76
C HIS A 685 16.78 -19.06 -14.25
N GLY A 686 16.81 -17.94 -14.96
CA GLY A 686 16.05 -16.72 -14.64
C GLY A 686 15.02 -16.30 -15.69
N ALA A 687 14.74 -17.15 -16.68
CA ALA A 687 13.66 -16.92 -17.63
C ALA A 687 12.28 -17.12 -16.97
N GLY A 688 11.36 -16.19 -17.23
CA GLY A 688 10.00 -16.23 -16.68
C GLY A 688 9.09 -15.20 -17.34
N TYR A 689 7.80 -15.41 -17.17
CA TYR A 689 6.72 -14.52 -17.59
C TYR A 689 5.71 -14.42 -16.44
N GLU A 690 5.11 -13.25 -16.30
CA GLU A 690 4.16 -12.92 -15.25
C GLU A 690 3.15 -11.90 -15.81
N ALA A 691 1.87 -12.11 -15.48
CA ALA A 691 0.76 -11.22 -15.79
C ALA A 691 -0.32 -11.34 -14.70
N ALA A 692 -0.23 -10.51 -13.66
CA ALA A 692 -1.19 -10.49 -12.56
C ALA A 692 -2.63 -10.18 -13.03
N CYS A 693 -3.57 -11.04 -12.69
CA CYS A 693 -5.02 -10.80 -12.84
C CYS A 693 -5.80 -11.78 -11.95
N ARG A 694 -7.07 -11.48 -11.66
CA ARG A 694 -7.91 -12.41 -10.87
C ARG A 694 -7.92 -13.81 -11.47
N PHE A 695 -7.92 -14.86 -10.66
CA PHE A 695 -7.89 -16.25 -11.14
C PHE A 695 -8.96 -16.55 -12.21
N GLU A 696 -10.18 -16.03 -12.05
CA GLU A 696 -11.28 -16.08 -13.03
C GLU A 696 -10.94 -15.56 -14.44
N LYS A 697 -9.94 -14.68 -14.57
CA LYS A 697 -9.50 -14.06 -15.84
C LYS A 697 -8.26 -14.73 -16.45
N LYS A 698 -7.71 -15.77 -15.82
CA LYS A 698 -6.53 -16.48 -16.32
C LYS A 698 -6.89 -17.33 -17.54
N THR A 699 -6.02 -17.34 -18.55
CA THR A 699 -6.22 -18.05 -19.83
C THR A 699 -5.21 -19.18 -20.01
N LEU A 700 -5.49 -20.12 -20.92
CA LEU A 700 -4.56 -21.21 -21.24
C LEU A 700 -3.25 -20.66 -21.80
N ASP A 701 -3.32 -19.70 -22.72
CA ASP A 701 -2.15 -19.04 -23.31
C ASP A 701 -1.29 -18.34 -22.23
N GLY A 702 -1.91 -17.75 -21.20
CA GLY A 702 -1.19 -17.14 -20.07
C GLY A 702 -0.48 -18.18 -19.19
N LEU A 703 -1.14 -19.31 -18.92
CA LEU A 703 -0.57 -20.44 -18.18
C LEU A 703 0.61 -21.07 -18.95
N GLU A 704 0.44 -21.34 -20.24
CA GLU A 704 1.50 -21.88 -21.12
C GLU A 704 2.65 -20.87 -21.28
N ALA A 705 2.38 -19.58 -21.44
CA ALA A 705 3.39 -18.53 -21.47
C ALA A 705 4.19 -18.41 -20.16
N THR A 706 3.57 -18.74 -19.01
CA THR A 706 4.24 -18.78 -17.70
C THR A 706 5.05 -20.07 -17.51
N LEU A 707 4.51 -21.22 -17.91
CA LEU A 707 5.17 -22.53 -17.79
C LEU A 707 6.33 -22.71 -18.77
N GLY A 708 6.19 -22.21 -20.00
CA GLY A 708 7.13 -22.35 -21.13
C GLY A 708 8.58 -21.99 -20.80
N PRO A 709 8.89 -20.71 -20.53
CA PRO A 709 10.25 -20.28 -20.21
C PRO A 709 10.74 -20.80 -18.85
N LYS A 710 9.83 -21.19 -17.94
CA LYS A 710 10.14 -21.41 -16.52
C LYS A 710 10.28 -22.89 -16.16
N CYS A 711 9.24 -23.71 -16.33
CA CYS A 711 9.28 -25.14 -15.98
C CYS A 711 9.68 -25.99 -17.18
N ILE A 712 8.99 -25.82 -18.31
CA ILE A 712 9.23 -26.59 -19.54
C ILE A 712 10.66 -26.34 -20.06
N GLY A 713 11.07 -25.07 -20.07
CA GLY A 713 12.42 -24.67 -20.49
C GLY A 713 13.56 -25.26 -19.67
N LEU A 714 13.38 -25.42 -18.35
CA LEU A 714 14.39 -26.06 -17.52
C LEU A 714 14.46 -27.57 -17.80
N GLU A 715 13.32 -28.25 -17.96
CA GLU A 715 13.29 -29.67 -18.32
C GLU A 715 13.98 -29.92 -19.67
N HIS A 716 13.71 -29.10 -20.69
CA HIS A 716 14.39 -29.21 -21.98
C HIS A 716 15.92 -29.01 -21.87
N LEU A 717 16.38 -28.08 -21.03
CA LEU A 717 17.82 -27.88 -20.77
C LEU A 717 18.42 -29.09 -20.05
N LEU A 718 17.79 -29.59 -18.97
CA LEU A 718 18.28 -30.70 -18.16
C LEU A 718 18.28 -32.05 -18.90
N ALA A 719 17.36 -32.23 -19.86
CA ALA A 719 17.29 -33.38 -20.75
C ALA A 719 18.32 -33.36 -21.89
N THR A 720 18.94 -32.21 -22.15
CA THR A 720 19.85 -32.00 -23.29
C THR A 720 21.31 -31.80 -22.86
N VAL A 721 21.53 -31.12 -21.74
CA VAL A 721 22.88 -30.83 -21.24
C VAL A 721 23.61 -32.12 -20.84
N ASP A 722 24.92 -32.16 -21.09
CA ASP A 722 25.80 -33.23 -20.63
C ASP A 722 25.66 -33.40 -19.11
N ALA A 723 25.10 -34.55 -18.71
CA ALA A 723 24.80 -34.87 -17.33
C ALA A 723 26.05 -35.14 -16.48
N VAL A 724 27.20 -35.43 -17.09
CA VAL A 724 28.49 -35.66 -16.42
C VAL A 724 29.25 -34.35 -16.23
N ALA A 725 29.12 -33.42 -17.17
CA ALA A 725 29.80 -32.12 -17.12
C ALA A 725 29.06 -31.04 -16.31
N LEU A 726 27.73 -31.14 -16.15
CA LEU A 726 26.94 -30.20 -15.36
C LEU A 726 27.27 -30.31 -13.86
N GLU A 727 27.68 -29.21 -13.24
CA GLU A 727 28.04 -29.17 -11.81
C GLU A 727 27.06 -28.35 -10.95
N SER A 728 26.41 -27.33 -11.52
CA SER A 728 25.62 -26.35 -10.77
C SER A 728 24.35 -25.90 -11.49
N VAL A 729 23.20 -25.82 -10.78
CA VAL A 729 21.95 -25.25 -11.32
C VAL A 729 21.27 -24.34 -10.30
N VAL A 730 21.17 -23.04 -10.61
CA VAL A 730 20.54 -22.04 -9.75
C VAL A 730 19.29 -21.50 -10.42
N ALA A 731 18.12 -21.71 -9.83
CA ALA A 731 16.84 -21.31 -10.40
C ALA A 731 16.23 -20.11 -9.66
N PHE A 732 15.63 -19.18 -10.39
CA PHE A 732 14.99 -18.00 -9.82
C PHE A 732 13.50 -18.29 -9.67
N GLY A 733 13.10 -18.66 -8.46
CA GLY A 733 11.72 -18.74 -8.01
C GLY A 733 11.17 -17.38 -7.58
N SER A 734 10.13 -17.40 -6.74
CA SER A 734 9.49 -16.22 -6.17
C SER A 734 8.84 -16.57 -4.83
N THR A 735 8.73 -15.60 -3.92
CA THR A 735 7.90 -15.69 -2.70
C THR A 735 6.46 -16.08 -3.02
N SER A 736 5.88 -15.65 -4.15
CA SER A 736 4.51 -16.03 -4.54
C SER A 736 4.32 -17.54 -4.72
N GLY A 737 5.35 -18.28 -5.17
CA GLY A 737 5.31 -19.74 -5.21
C GLY A 737 5.29 -20.39 -3.83
N ARG A 738 6.07 -19.87 -2.87
CA ARG A 738 6.16 -20.44 -1.51
C ARG A 738 5.01 -20.00 -0.61
N LEU A 739 4.51 -18.77 -0.77
CA LEU A 739 3.57 -18.09 0.15
C LEU A 739 2.21 -17.75 -0.47
N GLY A 740 2.04 -17.87 -1.79
CA GLY A 740 0.91 -17.31 -2.55
C GLY A 740 1.11 -15.81 -2.87
N GLY A 741 0.61 -15.33 -4.01
CA GLY A 741 0.61 -13.91 -4.38
C GLY A 741 -0.69 -13.50 -5.09
N MET A 742 -1.35 -12.42 -4.65
CA MET A 742 -2.68 -12.07 -5.16
C MET A 742 -2.71 -11.87 -6.68
N GLY A 743 -3.58 -12.61 -7.38
CA GLY A 743 -3.71 -12.57 -8.84
C GLY A 743 -2.58 -13.28 -9.62
N GLN A 744 -1.72 -14.06 -8.95
CA GLN A 744 -0.54 -14.70 -9.53
C GLN A 744 -0.68 -16.22 -9.61
N ALA A 745 -1.86 -16.75 -9.91
CA ALA A 745 -2.17 -18.18 -9.77
C ALA A 745 -1.30 -19.12 -10.63
N ASP A 746 -1.17 -18.80 -11.91
CA ASP A 746 -0.26 -19.43 -12.89
C ASP A 746 1.22 -19.28 -12.51
N TYR A 747 1.61 -18.09 -12.04
CA TYR A 747 2.98 -17.80 -11.64
C TYR A 747 3.36 -18.53 -10.33
N SER A 748 2.48 -18.57 -9.34
CA SER A 748 2.67 -19.29 -8.06
C SER A 748 2.80 -20.80 -8.31
N LEU A 749 1.91 -21.34 -9.15
CA LEU A 749 1.97 -22.71 -9.69
C LEU A 749 3.36 -23.01 -10.31
N ALA A 750 3.81 -22.19 -11.26
CA ALA A 750 5.07 -22.42 -11.94
C ALA A 750 6.31 -22.23 -11.05
N ASN A 751 6.24 -21.36 -10.02
CA ASN A 751 7.36 -21.11 -9.12
C ASN A 751 7.60 -22.25 -8.12
N ASP A 752 6.55 -22.85 -7.56
CA ASP A 752 6.69 -23.99 -6.65
C ASP A 752 6.94 -25.30 -7.44
N MET A 753 6.35 -25.45 -8.64
CA MET A 753 6.72 -26.53 -9.56
C MET A 753 8.21 -26.51 -9.93
N LEU A 754 8.77 -25.32 -10.21
CA LEU A 754 10.19 -25.14 -10.48
C LEU A 754 11.07 -25.60 -9.30
N ALA A 755 10.64 -25.33 -8.06
CA ALA A 755 11.32 -25.85 -6.87
C ALA A 755 11.40 -27.37 -6.88
N LYS A 756 10.30 -28.06 -7.25
CA LYS A 756 10.27 -29.53 -7.30
C LYS A 756 11.07 -30.10 -8.47
N ILE A 757 11.19 -29.40 -9.60
CA ILE A 757 12.11 -29.78 -10.69
C ILE A 757 13.58 -29.71 -10.22
N VAL A 758 13.95 -28.67 -9.47
CA VAL A 758 15.30 -28.51 -8.90
C VAL A 758 15.59 -29.54 -7.79
N GLY A 759 14.62 -29.82 -6.91
CA GLY A 759 14.74 -30.88 -5.91
C GLY A 759 14.95 -32.26 -6.54
N ARG A 760 14.16 -32.58 -7.59
CA ARG A 760 14.29 -33.83 -8.34
C ARG A 760 15.65 -33.94 -9.04
N LEU A 761 16.21 -32.83 -9.55
CA LEU A 761 17.57 -32.83 -10.11
C LEU A 761 18.64 -33.20 -9.06
N ARG A 762 18.54 -32.69 -7.82
CA ARG A 762 19.47 -33.09 -6.73
C ARG A 762 19.34 -34.57 -6.39
N GLN A 763 18.10 -35.10 -6.41
CA GLN A 763 17.81 -36.51 -6.17
C GLN A 763 18.40 -37.41 -7.29
N ASP A 764 18.10 -37.09 -8.55
CA ASP A 764 18.49 -37.85 -9.73
C ASP A 764 20.01 -37.75 -10.01
N ARG A 765 20.64 -36.64 -9.61
CA ARG A 765 22.08 -36.37 -9.83
C ARG A 765 22.72 -35.79 -8.55
N PRO A 766 23.05 -36.60 -7.52
CA PRO A 766 23.60 -36.11 -6.25
C PRO A 766 24.93 -35.34 -6.32
N GLY A 767 25.67 -35.44 -7.44
CA GLY A 767 26.86 -34.64 -7.71
C GLY A 767 26.58 -33.21 -8.20
N VAL A 768 25.33 -32.90 -8.60
CA VAL A 768 24.92 -31.57 -9.08
C VAL A 768 24.44 -30.72 -7.92
N ARG A 769 25.11 -29.59 -7.70
CA ARG A 769 24.73 -28.59 -6.69
C ARG A 769 23.58 -27.76 -7.24
N ALA A 770 22.39 -27.80 -6.64
CA ALA A 770 21.26 -27.05 -7.20
C ALA A 770 20.36 -26.40 -6.15
N THR A 771 19.89 -25.18 -6.41
CA THR A 771 19.04 -24.41 -5.49
C THR A 771 18.02 -23.58 -6.26
N VAL A 772 16.81 -23.46 -5.73
CA VAL A 772 15.86 -22.41 -6.12
C VAL A 772 15.81 -21.31 -5.07
N PHE A 773 15.78 -20.06 -5.52
CA PHE A 773 15.52 -18.91 -4.65
C PHE A 773 14.07 -18.47 -4.75
N HIS A 774 13.33 -18.47 -3.63
CA HIS A 774 12.06 -17.78 -3.53
C HIS A 774 12.31 -16.29 -3.25
N TRP A 775 12.57 -15.54 -4.33
CA TRP A 775 12.90 -14.12 -4.27
C TRP A 775 11.74 -13.22 -3.84
N HIS A 776 12.06 -12.23 -3.02
CA HIS A 776 11.22 -11.07 -2.71
C HIS A 776 11.02 -10.15 -3.92
N ALA A 777 10.21 -9.10 -3.79
CA ALA A 777 10.14 -8.03 -4.78
C ALA A 777 11.48 -7.27 -4.84
N TRP A 778 12.06 -7.15 -6.04
CA TRP A 778 13.32 -6.43 -6.27
C TRP A 778 13.05 -4.99 -6.70
N ASP A 779 13.78 -4.05 -6.13
CA ASP A 779 13.79 -2.64 -6.57
C ASP A 779 14.56 -2.46 -7.88
N GLU A 780 14.43 -1.27 -8.47
CA GLU A 780 15.17 -0.75 -9.63
C GLU A 780 14.90 -1.46 -10.97
N VAL A 781 14.95 -2.80 -11.01
CA VAL A 781 14.90 -3.57 -12.26
C VAL A 781 14.19 -4.92 -12.07
N GLY A 782 13.23 -5.26 -12.92
CA GLY A 782 12.61 -6.58 -12.97
C GLY A 782 11.15 -6.54 -13.39
N MET A 783 10.40 -7.59 -13.05
CA MET A 783 8.94 -7.60 -13.24
C MET A 783 8.22 -6.82 -12.13
N ALA A 784 8.77 -6.81 -10.91
CA ALA A 784 8.19 -6.10 -9.77
C ALA A 784 8.34 -4.56 -9.86
N SER A 785 9.38 -4.06 -10.54
CA SER A 785 9.65 -2.62 -10.69
C SER A 785 8.80 -1.92 -11.77
N ARG A 786 7.88 -2.64 -12.43
CA ARG A 786 6.89 -2.05 -13.36
C ARG A 786 5.92 -1.16 -12.57
N PRO A 787 5.50 0.01 -13.08
CA PRO A 787 4.65 0.95 -12.34
C PRO A 787 3.38 0.32 -11.76
N GLU A 788 2.72 -0.55 -12.51
CA GLU A 788 1.47 -1.21 -12.14
C GLU A 788 1.68 -2.23 -11.01
N SER A 789 2.76 -3.02 -11.09
CA SER A 789 3.15 -3.99 -10.06
C SER A 789 3.66 -3.30 -8.80
N ARG A 790 4.45 -2.24 -8.96
CA ARG A 790 5.00 -1.45 -7.86
C ARG A 790 3.91 -0.80 -7.02
N PHE A 791 2.98 -0.10 -7.68
CA PHE A 791 1.83 0.52 -7.02
C PHE A 791 1.04 -0.46 -6.16
N VAL A 792 0.71 -1.65 -6.71
CA VAL A 792 -0.06 -2.67 -5.98
C VAL A 792 0.73 -3.25 -4.79
N LEU A 793 2.04 -3.50 -4.93
CA LEU A 793 2.85 -4.08 -3.86
C LEU A 793 3.17 -3.06 -2.74
N GLU A 794 3.39 -1.79 -3.09
CA GLU A 794 3.53 -0.70 -2.12
C GLU A 794 2.21 -0.46 -1.36
N GLN A 795 1.05 -0.61 -2.02
CA GLN A 795 -0.28 -0.59 -1.35
C GLN A 795 -0.47 -1.73 -0.34
N PHE A 796 0.23 -2.85 -0.47
CA PHE A 796 0.25 -3.94 0.51
C PHE A 796 1.38 -3.82 1.55
N GLY A 797 2.11 -2.70 1.59
CA GLY A 797 3.16 -2.42 2.57
C GLY A 797 4.47 -3.20 2.37
N MET A 798 4.66 -3.84 1.20
CA MET A 798 5.87 -4.59 0.89
C MET A 798 7.04 -3.65 0.56
N LYS A 799 8.20 -3.85 1.18
CA LYS A 799 9.42 -3.10 0.84
C LYS A 799 10.17 -3.79 -0.31
N PHE A 800 10.67 -2.98 -1.23
CA PHE A 800 11.45 -3.49 -2.35
C PHE A 800 12.89 -3.77 -1.91
N MET A 801 13.39 -4.97 -2.20
CA MET A 801 14.76 -5.38 -1.92
C MET A 801 15.71 -4.71 -2.93
N PRO A 802 16.70 -3.91 -2.49
CA PRO A 802 17.66 -3.27 -3.39
C PRO A 802 18.41 -4.26 -4.28
N LEU A 803 18.76 -3.86 -5.50
CA LEU A 803 19.42 -4.75 -6.46
C LEU A 803 20.77 -5.27 -5.94
N SER A 804 21.50 -4.42 -5.22
CA SER A 804 22.78 -4.77 -4.57
C SER A 804 22.64 -5.84 -3.49
N GLU A 805 21.58 -5.80 -2.68
CA GLU A 805 21.31 -6.76 -1.61
C GLU A 805 21.03 -8.15 -2.19
N GLY A 806 20.13 -8.25 -3.17
CA GLY A 806 19.77 -9.52 -3.78
C GLY A 806 20.94 -10.17 -4.54
N VAL A 807 21.77 -9.36 -5.24
CA VAL A 807 23.00 -9.85 -5.88
C VAL A 807 24.00 -10.37 -4.84
N ALA A 808 24.17 -9.69 -3.70
CA ALA A 808 25.04 -10.15 -2.63
C ALA A 808 24.58 -11.50 -2.03
N ARG A 809 23.27 -11.68 -1.81
CA ARG A 809 22.69 -12.95 -1.34
C ARG A 809 22.88 -14.08 -2.34
N PHE A 810 22.67 -13.81 -3.64
CA PHE A 810 22.87 -14.77 -4.71
C PHE A 810 24.32 -15.29 -4.76
N LEU A 811 25.31 -14.39 -4.64
CA LEU A 811 26.73 -14.79 -4.59
C LEU A 811 27.05 -15.60 -3.34
N ALA A 812 26.59 -15.16 -2.16
CA ALA A 812 26.90 -15.82 -0.89
C ALA A 812 26.43 -17.28 -0.86
N GLU A 813 25.21 -17.55 -1.36
CA GLU A 813 24.67 -18.91 -1.46
C GLU A 813 25.46 -19.79 -2.43
N ILE A 814 25.84 -19.22 -3.59
CA ILE A 814 26.68 -19.90 -4.58
C ILE A 814 28.03 -20.24 -3.96
N GLU A 815 28.74 -19.26 -3.39
CA GLU A 815 30.08 -19.45 -2.83
C GLU A 815 30.10 -20.43 -1.66
N ALA A 816 29.03 -20.53 -0.88
CA ALA A 816 28.81 -21.53 0.18
C ALA A 816 28.51 -22.95 -0.35
N GLY A 817 28.42 -23.14 -1.67
CA GLY A 817 28.26 -24.44 -2.31
C GLY A 817 26.83 -24.87 -2.60
N LEU A 818 25.85 -23.96 -2.54
CA LEU A 818 24.41 -24.25 -2.74
C LEU A 818 23.87 -25.32 -1.76
N PRO A 819 24.02 -25.13 -0.43
CA PRO A 819 23.70 -26.14 0.57
C PRO A 819 22.22 -26.56 0.52
N ASP A 820 21.30 -25.59 0.51
CA ASP A 820 19.86 -25.84 0.59
C ASP A 820 19.22 -25.97 -0.81
N ALA A 821 18.22 -26.86 -0.95
CA ALA A 821 17.50 -27.04 -2.21
C ALA A 821 16.53 -25.88 -2.51
N GLU A 822 15.89 -25.34 -1.48
CA GLU A 822 14.98 -24.18 -1.52
C GLU A 822 15.46 -23.13 -0.51
N VAL A 823 15.67 -21.90 -0.97
CA VAL A 823 16.07 -20.75 -0.11
C VAL A 823 15.01 -19.66 -0.23
N LEU A 824 14.43 -19.25 0.90
CA LEU A 824 13.46 -18.15 0.96
C LEU A 824 14.16 -16.84 1.30
N VAL A 825 13.96 -15.81 0.47
CA VAL A 825 14.47 -14.46 0.69
C VAL A 825 13.27 -13.51 0.76
N THR A 826 12.98 -12.96 1.94
CA THR A 826 11.81 -12.10 2.19
C THR A 826 11.97 -11.27 3.46
N GLU A 827 11.14 -10.25 3.68
CA GLU A 827 11.13 -9.51 4.95
C GLU A 827 10.67 -10.40 6.12
N PRO A 828 11.19 -10.22 7.36
CA PRO A 828 10.78 -11.00 8.54
C PRO A 828 9.26 -11.01 8.81
N VAL A 829 8.55 -9.94 8.47
CA VAL A 829 7.09 -9.85 8.64
C VAL A 829 6.33 -10.92 7.82
N PHE A 830 6.79 -11.22 6.60
CA PHE A 830 6.19 -12.25 5.75
C PHE A 830 6.57 -13.68 6.15
N VAL A 831 7.50 -13.85 7.10
CA VAL A 831 7.85 -15.16 7.67
C VAL A 831 6.86 -15.58 8.75
N LEU A 832 6.29 -14.63 9.49
CA LEU A 832 5.19 -14.91 10.44
C LEU A 832 3.95 -15.41 9.69
N ASP A 833 3.65 -14.77 8.54
CA ASP A 833 2.63 -15.17 7.56
C ASP A 833 2.85 -16.60 6.99
N ALA A 834 4.10 -17.09 7.01
CA ALA A 834 4.48 -18.43 6.53
C ALA A 834 4.37 -19.51 7.62
N VAL A 835 4.54 -19.13 8.89
CA VAL A 835 4.30 -20.02 10.05
C VAL A 835 2.81 -20.09 10.40
N SER A 836 2.07 -19.03 10.11
CA SER A 836 0.61 -18.94 10.30
C SER A 836 -0.05 -18.10 9.22
N ALA A 837 -0.32 -18.69 8.05
CA ALA A 837 -1.33 -18.10 7.16
C ALA A 837 -2.68 -18.08 7.90
N PRO A 838 -3.50 -17.01 7.83
CA PRO A 838 -4.70 -16.90 8.63
C PRO A 838 -5.67 -18.05 8.36
N VAL A 839 -5.76 -18.95 9.33
CA VAL A 839 -6.95 -19.76 9.51
C VAL A 839 -8.04 -18.77 9.90
N PHE A 840 -8.92 -18.42 8.96
CA PHE A 840 -10.28 -18.00 9.30
C PHE A 840 -10.98 -19.19 9.95
N SER A 841 -10.61 -19.43 11.21
CA SER A 841 -11.33 -20.28 12.12
C SER A 841 -12.63 -19.53 12.36
N ALA A 842 -13.68 -19.92 11.64
CA ALA A 842 -15.03 -19.80 12.16
C ALA A 842 -14.96 -20.31 13.61
N GLY A 843 -15.08 -19.39 14.56
CA GLY A 843 -14.47 -19.53 15.88
C GLY A 843 -14.70 -20.90 16.47
N SER A 844 -13.63 -21.68 16.68
CA SER A 844 -13.76 -22.97 17.36
C SER A 844 -14.46 -22.70 18.69
N ALA A 845 -15.69 -23.19 18.80
CA ALA A 845 -16.50 -23.01 19.98
C ALA A 845 -15.78 -23.74 21.11
N ILE A 846 -15.08 -22.98 21.96
CA ILE A 846 -14.40 -23.51 23.14
C ILE A 846 -15.46 -24.34 23.89
N PRO A 847 -15.24 -25.66 24.09
CA PRO A 847 -16.18 -26.47 24.83
C PRO A 847 -16.41 -25.81 26.18
N ALA A 848 -17.66 -25.51 26.51
CA ALA A 848 -18.03 -24.80 27.73
C ALA A 848 -17.91 -25.73 28.95
N ALA A 849 -16.66 -26.05 29.30
CA ALA A 849 -16.26 -26.91 30.40
C ALA A 849 -15.33 -26.10 31.33
N GLY A 850 -15.92 -25.42 32.31
CA GLY A 850 -15.20 -24.61 33.30
C GLY A 850 -15.89 -23.29 33.67
N TRP A 851 -16.78 -22.77 32.83
CA TRP A 851 -17.54 -21.56 33.15
C TRP A 851 -18.74 -21.88 34.05
N PRO A 852 -18.99 -21.09 35.12
CA PRO A 852 -20.29 -21.07 35.78
C PRO A 852 -21.39 -20.83 34.73
N GLN A 853 -22.49 -21.59 34.82
CA GLN A 853 -23.52 -21.70 33.78
C GLN A 853 -24.35 -20.40 33.52
N GLY A 854 -23.95 -19.25 34.07
CA GLY A 854 -24.77 -18.05 34.23
C GLY A 854 -24.69 -16.99 33.12
N ASN A 855 -23.51 -16.66 32.59
CA ASN A 855 -23.35 -15.45 31.74
C ASN A 855 -22.64 -15.71 30.40
N ARG A 856 -23.41 -16.19 29.41
CA ARG A 856 -23.09 -15.98 27.99
C ARG A 856 -23.66 -14.63 27.57
N GLY A 857 -22.85 -13.80 26.92
CA GLY A 857 -23.27 -12.52 26.34
C GLY A 857 -22.99 -11.26 27.17
N SER A 858 -22.64 -11.37 28.45
CA SER A 858 -22.53 -10.22 29.38
C SER A 858 -21.27 -10.25 30.25
N LEU A 859 -20.85 -9.06 30.70
CA LEU A 859 -19.83 -8.84 31.74
C LEU A 859 -20.40 -8.98 33.16
N VAL A 860 -21.72 -8.85 33.31
CA VAL A 860 -22.46 -8.97 34.57
C VAL A 860 -22.16 -10.31 35.23
N GLY A 861 -21.96 -10.29 36.55
CA GLY A 861 -21.80 -11.44 37.43
C GLY A 861 -23.00 -11.56 38.36
N THR A 862 -22.85 -11.11 39.61
CA THR A 862 -23.91 -11.06 40.61
C THR A 862 -24.52 -9.65 40.71
N VAL A 863 -25.82 -9.58 40.95
CA VAL A 863 -26.56 -8.33 41.17
C VAL A 863 -27.11 -8.32 42.59
N ALA A 864 -26.61 -7.42 43.45
CA ALA A 864 -27.04 -7.24 44.83
C ALA A 864 -27.74 -5.90 44.98
N ARG A 865 -29.03 -5.91 45.35
CA ARG A 865 -29.84 -4.70 45.56
C ARG A 865 -29.82 -4.30 47.05
N ALA A 866 -29.51 -3.04 47.32
CA ALA A 866 -29.66 -2.37 48.61
C ALA A 866 -30.77 -1.31 48.51
N GLU A 867 -31.12 -0.66 49.62
CA GLU A 867 -32.26 0.29 49.67
C GLU A 867 -32.12 1.47 48.67
N ASN A 868 -30.91 1.99 48.49
CA ASN A 868 -30.64 3.18 47.64
C ASN A 868 -29.61 2.94 46.51
N SER A 869 -29.06 1.73 46.37
CA SER A 869 -28.10 1.40 45.32
C SER A 869 -28.18 -0.08 44.89
N THR A 870 -27.73 -0.38 43.68
CA THR A 870 -27.56 -1.75 43.18
C THR A 870 -26.12 -2.00 42.80
N ASN A 871 -25.51 -3.01 43.42
CA ASN A 871 -24.14 -3.42 43.16
C ASN A 871 -24.13 -4.57 42.15
N VAL A 872 -23.43 -4.38 41.04
CA VAL A 872 -23.27 -5.35 39.95
C VAL A 872 -21.80 -5.74 39.90
N THR A 873 -21.46 -6.98 40.25
CA THR A 873 -20.09 -7.49 40.09
C THR A 873 -19.85 -7.86 38.63
N MET A 874 -18.61 -7.75 38.17
CA MET A 874 -18.14 -8.09 36.84
C MET A 874 -16.72 -8.65 36.95
N SER A 875 -16.45 -9.81 36.37
CA SER A 875 -15.11 -10.43 36.40
C SER A 875 -14.40 -10.21 35.08
N LEU A 876 -13.23 -9.55 35.13
CA LEU A 876 -12.37 -9.25 33.99
C LEU A 876 -11.14 -10.16 34.00
N ASP A 877 -10.84 -10.81 32.89
CA ASP A 877 -9.74 -11.78 32.79
C ASP A 877 -8.72 -11.38 31.70
N PRO A 878 -7.46 -11.04 32.08
CA PRO A 878 -6.46 -10.54 31.13
C PRO A 878 -5.95 -11.61 30.14
N LEU A 879 -6.17 -12.90 30.40
CA LEU A 879 -5.78 -14.00 29.53
C LEU A 879 -6.90 -14.44 28.59
N LEU A 880 -8.16 -14.31 29.01
CA LEU A 880 -9.32 -14.78 28.23
C LEU A 880 -9.96 -13.66 27.42
N ASP A 881 -10.23 -12.49 28.02
CA ASP A 881 -11.00 -11.43 27.38
C ASP A 881 -10.23 -10.77 26.23
N VAL A 882 -10.78 -10.84 25.01
CA VAL A 882 -10.13 -10.29 23.81
C VAL A 882 -9.87 -8.78 23.96
N PHE A 883 -10.81 -8.01 24.52
CA PHE A 883 -10.64 -6.57 24.74
C PHE A 883 -9.54 -6.19 25.76
N LEU A 884 -9.02 -7.13 26.56
CA LEU A 884 -7.82 -6.92 27.38
C LEU A 884 -6.58 -7.46 26.67
N ARG A 885 -6.68 -8.66 26.07
CA ARG A 885 -5.59 -9.24 25.30
C ARG A 885 -5.13 -8.34 24.15
N GLU A 886 -6.07 -7.66 23.50
CA GLU A 886 -5.89 -6.84 22.29
C GLU A 886 -5.81 -5.32 22.56
N HIS A 887 -5.67 -4.90 23.81
CA HIS A 887 -5.41 -3.51 24.15
C HIS A 887 -4.39 -3.45 25.31
N ARG A 888 -3.13 -3.18 24.96
CA ARG A 888 -1.99 -3.27 25.89
C ARG A 888 -1.21 -1.96 25.95
N GLN A 889 -0.81 -1.56 27.15
CA GLN A 889 0.11 -0.45 27.38
C GLN A 889 1.44 -1.01 27.88
N ASN A 890 2.55 -0.69 27.20
CA ASN A 890 3.90 -1.19 27.53
C ASN A 890 3.94 -2.72 27.77
N GLY A 891 3.20 -3.49 26.97
CA GLY A 891 3.10 -4.96 27.06
C GLY A 891 2.06 -5.50 28.05
N HIS A 892 1.58 -4.70 29.00
CA HIS A 892 0.56 -5.10 29.98
C HIS A 892 -0.86 -4.84 29.48
N PRO A 893 -1.84 -5.74 29.70
CA PRO A 893 -3.23 -5.47 29.41
C PRO A 893 -3.75 -4.24 30.17
N LEU A 894 -4.41 -3.35 29.45
CA LEU A 894 -5.04 -2.13 29.97
C LEU A 894 -6.51 -2.17 29.55
N LEU A 895 -7.46 -1.96 30.46
CA LEU A 895 -8.86 -1.84 30.08
C LEU A 895 -9.06 -0.58 29.22
N PRO A 896 -9.60 -0.68 27.98
CA PRO A 896 -9.94 0.50 27.18
C PRO A 896 -10.96 1.39 27.91
N ALA A 897 -10.86 2.72 27.77
CA ALA A 897 -11.82 3.63 28.40
C ALA A 897 -13.27 3.35 27.95
N VAL A 898 -13.44 3.01 26.68
CA VAL A 898 -14.72 2.57 26.07
C VAL A 898 -15.29 1.29 26.70
N MET A 899 -14.45 0.43 27.28
CA MET A 899 -14.89 -0.76 28.01
C MET A 899 -15.37 -0.41 29.43
N GLY A 900 -14.82 0.64 30.06
CA GLY A 900 -15.40 1.20 31.28
C GLY A 900 -16.82 1.72 31.04
N ALA A 901 -17.07 2.38 29.91
CA ALA A 901 -18.41 2.80 29.50
C ALA A 901 -19.35 1.59 29.28
N GLU A 902 -18.89 0.52 28.61
CA GLU A 902 -19.68 -0.70 28.45
C GLU A 902 -20.07 -1.33 29.81
N MET A 903 -19.16 -1.34 30.79
CA MET A 903 -19.44 -1.84 32.14
C MET A 903 -20.51 -1.00 32.86
N LEU A 904 -20.47 0.34 32.75
CA LEU A 904 -21.52 1.19 33.31
C LEU A 904 -22.87 0.95 32.62
N ALA A 905 -22.86 0.76 31.30
CA ALA A 905 -24.08 0.50 30.51
C ALA A 905 -24.74 -0.84 30.90
N GLN A 906 -23.97 -1.93 30.95
CA GLN A 906 -24.50 -3.23 31.37
C GLN A 906 -24.95 -3.24 32.83
N ALA A 907 -24.29 -2.49 33.73
CA ALA A 907 -24.72 -2.39 35.12
C ALA A 907 -26.07 -1.66 35.28
N ALA A 908 -26.30 -0.59 34.51
CA ALA A 908 -27.57 0.13 34.50
C ALA A 908 -28.73 -0.73 33.96
N ILE A 909 -28.46 -1.58 32.97
CA ILE A 909 -29.44 -2.56 32.48
C ILE A 909 -29.69 -3.65 33.53
N ALA A 910 -28.63 -4.21 34.12
CA ALA A 910 -28.73 -5.29 35.11
C ALA A 910 -29.38 -4.87 36.43
N SER A 911 -29.26 -3.61 36.84
CA SER A 911 -29.97 -3.08 38.00
C SER A 911 -31.49 -2.99 37.77
N GLY A 912 -31.91 -2.86 36.51
CA GLY A 912 -33.28 -2.59 36.10
C GLY A 912 -33.59 -1.10 35.92
N ALA A 913 -32.57 -0.22 35.90
CA ALA A 913 -32.76 1.21 35.67
C ALA A 913 -33.19 1.53 34.22
N CYS A 914 -32.76 0.71 33.26
CA CYS A 914 -33.21 0.76 31.87
C CYS A 914 -33.21 -0.63 31.22
N ASP A 915 -33.91 -0.77 30.09
CA ASP A 915 -33.84 -1.95 29.21
C ASP A 915 -32.78 -1.80 28.11
N ARG A 916 -32.43 -0.55 27.76
CA ARG A 916 -31.37 -0.17 26.84
C ARG A 916 -30.75 1.18 27.25
N VAL A 917 -29.46 1.35 27.01
CA VAL A 917 -28.77 2.65 27.11
C VAL A 917 -28.76 3.33 25.74
N GLU A 918 -29.16 4.59 25.71
CA GLU A 918 -29.16 5.44 24.50
C GLU A 918 -28.25 6.65 24.67
N GLU A 919 -27.99 7.07 25.91
CA GLU A 919 -27.09 8.18 26.24
C GLU A 919 -26.26 7.91 27.52
N MET A 920 -25.01 8.36 27.51
CA MET A 920 -24.14 8.45 28.68
C MET A 920 -23.58 9.87 28.80
N ARG A 921 -23.47 10.39 30.03
CA ARG A 921 -22.96 11.72 30.34
C ARG A 921 -21.90 11.68 31.43
N GLU A 922 -21.02 12.68 31.42
CA GLU A 922 -20.01 12.91 32.46
C GLU A 922 -19.19 11.65 32.76
N PHE A 923 -18.79 10.93 31.72
CA PHE A 923 -17.95 9.75 31.88
C PHE A 923 -16.53 10.19 32.23
N VAL A 924 -15.99 9.70 33.33
CA VAL A 924 -14.63 10.02 33.80
C VAL A 924 -13.86 8.73 34.03
N VAL A 925 -12.63 8.67 33.51
CA VAL A 925 -11.62 7.66 33.85
C VAL A 925 -10.82 8.18 35.03
N GLU A 926 -11.33 7.94 36.24
CA GLU A 926 -10.67 8.30 37.50
C GLU A 926 -9.27 7.66 37.61
N ARG A 927 -9.16 6.36 37.27
CA ARG A 927 -7.91 5.59 37.33
C ARG A 927 -7.89 4.49 36.28
N PRO A 928 -6.80 4.31 35.51
CA PRO A 928 -6.68 3.20 34.57
C PRO A 928 -6.75 1.84 35.28
N VAL A 929 -7.35 0.84 34.63
CA VAL A 929 -7.37 -0.55 35.10
C VAL A 929 -6.30 -1.33 34.33
N VAL A 930 -5.08 -1.35 34.88
CA VAL A 930 -3.95 -2.13 34.34
C VAL A 930 -3.89 -3.51 35.01
N PHE A 931 -3.49 -4.52 34.26
CA PHE A 931 -3.24 -5.88 34.73
C PHE A 931 -1.73 -6.17 34.69
N PRO A 932 -0.98 -5.90 35.77
CA PRO A 932 0.47 -6.19 35.84
C PRO A 932 0.76 -7.69 35.99
N THR A 933 -0.26 -8.50 36.23
CA THR A 933 -0.21 -9.96 36.43
C THR A 933 -1.38 -10.61 35.71
N ASP A 934 -1.24 -11.89 35.36
CA ASP A 934 -2.28 -12.70 34.70
C ASP A 934 -3.50 -13.03 35.58
N GLN A 935 -3.59 -12.49 36.80
CA GLN A 935 -4.74 -12.70 37.68
C GLN A 935 -5.96 -11.90 37.21
N SER A 936 -7.09 -12.59 37.07
CA SER A 936 -8.41 -12.00 36.84
C SER A 936 -8.78 -11.05 37.98
N ARG A 937 -9.52 -9.98 37.67
CA ARG A 937 -9.90 -8.91 38.60
C ARG A 937 -11.41 -8.77 38.64
N GLU A 938 -11.97 -8.84 39.85
CA GLU A 938 -13.37 -8.48 40.07
C GLU A 938 -13.52 -6.96 40.17
N MET A 939 -14.54 -6.45 39.48
CA MET A 939 -14.98 -5.07 39.46
C MET A 939 -16.41 -4.99 39.99
N ARG A 940 -16.69 -4.05 40.88
CA ARG A 940 -18.04 -3.79 41.42
C ARG A 940 -18.55 -2.50 40.83
N VAL A 941 -19.57 -2.54 39.97
CA VAL A 941 -20.25 -1.35 39.48
C VAL A 941 -21.45 -1.05 40.36
N GLU A 942 -21.42 0.07 41.06
CA GLU A 942 -22.52 0.55 41.89
C GLU A 942 -23.39 1.52 41.10
N VAL A 943 -24.68 1.22 41.00
CA VAL A 943 -25.70 2.05 40.36
C VAL A 943 -26.58 2.69 41.43
N THR A 944 -26.72 4.01 41.38
CA THR A 944 -27.44 4.84 42.37
C THR A 944 -28.49 5.73 41.69
N GLY A 945 -29.60 5.93 42.40
CA GLY A 945 -30.78 6.65 41.91
C GLY A 945 -31.93 5.73 41.56
N VAL A 946 -33.16 6.17 41.86
CA VAL A 946 -34.39 5.45 41.53
C VAL A 946 -34.91 5.97 40.19
N ALA A 947 -35.08 5.09 39.21
CA ALA A 947 -35.75 5.41 37.95
C ALA A 947 -37.27 5.52 38.17
N THR A 948 -37.71 6.60 38.83
CA THR A 948 -39.14 6.88 39.05
C THR A 948 -39.86 7.31 37.77
N ASP A 949 -39.12 7.84 36.80
CA ASP A 949 -39.60 8.19 35.46
C ASP A 949 -38.84 7.37 34.39
N PRO A 950 -39.54 6.84 33.35
CA PRO A 950 -38.92 6.20 32.19
C PRO A 950 -38.21 7.27 31.32
N GLY A 951 -37.01 7.64 31.75
CA GLY A 951 -36.25 8.79 31.22
C GLY A 951 -35.13 9.26 32.15
N ALA A 952 -35.21 8.94 33.45
CA ALA A 952 -34.26 9.42 34.45
C ALA A 952 -32.85 8.81 34.27
N ALA A 953 -31.82 9.65 34.42
CA ALA A 953 -30.43 9.21 34.42
C ALA A 953 -30.03 8.66 35.80
N VAL A 954 -29.43 7.46 35.83
CA VAL A 954 -28.81 6.87 37.03
C VAL A 954 -27.32 7.15 37.06
N SER A 955 -26.75 7.30 38.24
CA SER A 955 -25.30 7.46 38.43
C SER A 955 -24.66 6.09 38.66
N ALA A 956 -23.61 5.77 37.92
CA ALA A 956 -22.92 4.48 37.99
C ALA A 956 -21.41 4.68 38.21
N GLN A 957 -20.82 3.91 39.13
CA GLN A 957 -19.41 3.99 39.51
C GLN A 957 -18.76 2.60 39.56
N GLY A 958 -17.65 2.42 38.84
CA GLY A 958 -16.87 1.18 38.80
C GLY A 958 -15.75 1.17 39.84
N TRP A 959 -15.85 0.25 40.80
CA TRP A 959 -14.92 0.03 41.90
C TRP A 959 -14.12 -1.27 41.71
N SER A 960 -12.96 -1.36 42.36
CA SER A 960 -12.37 -2.65 42.75
C SER A 960 -11.38 -2.49 43.90
N ALA A 961 -11.07 -3.60 44.59
CA ALA A 961 -10.01 -3.64 45.58
C ALA A 961 -8.62 -3.50 44.94
N VAL A 962 -7.74 -2.75 45.58
CA VAL A 962 -6.34 -2.59 45.16
C VAL A 962 -5.42 -3.19 46.21
N ARG A 963 -4.84 -4.36 45.92
CA ARG A 963 -3.74 -4.91 46.73
C ARG A 963 -2.49 -4.08 46.51
N SER A 964 -2.13 -3.23 47.47
CA SER A 964 -0.84 -2.54 47.46
C SER A 964 0.26 -3.49 47.93
N GLY A 965 1.38 -3.53 47.22
CA GLY A 965 2.55 -4.34 47.61
C GLY A 965 3.32 -3.80 48.82
N HIS A 966 2.79 -2.79 49.52
CA HIS A 966 3.37 -2.15 50.70
C HIS A 966 2.27 -2.02 51.75
N ARG A 967 2.61 -2.28 53.02
CA ARG A 967 1.68 -2.24 54.15
C ARG A 967 1.23 -0.79 54.41
N ASP A 968 0.14 -0.39 53.79
CA ASP A 968 -1.03 0.24 54.43
C ASP A 968 -2.08 0.64 53.37
N ALA A 969 -3.36 0.58 53.75
CA ALA A 969 -4.57 0.84 52.95
C ALA A 969 -4.89 -0.17 51.82
N ASP A 970 -5.33 -1.37 52.20
CA ASP A 970 -6.34 -2.12 51.42
C ASP A 970 -7.63 -1.28 51.41
N GLY A 971 -8.03 -0.80 50.23
CA GLY A 971 -9.25 -0.01 50.06
C GLY A 971 -9.78 -0.11 48.64
N GLU A 972 -11.10 -0.11 48.50
CA GLU A 972 -11.75 -0.01 47.18
C GLU A 972 -11.46 1.36 46.55
N ARG A 973 -11.25 1.38 45.24
CA ARG A 973 -11.03 2.62 44.48
C ARG A 973 -11.96 2.71 43.28
N VAL A 974 -12.50 3.90 43.06
CA VAL A 974 -13.19 4.24 41.80
C VAL A 974 -12.17 4.29 40.67
N HIS A 975 -12.51 3.63 39.57
CA HIS A 975 -11.77 3.58 38.32
C HIS A 975 -12.43 4.36 37.20
N PHE A 976 -13.76 4.31 37.14
CA PHE A 976 -14.56 5.08 36.19
C PHE A 976 -15.94 5.39 36.78
N SER A 977 -16.53 6.51 36.36
CA SER A 977 -17.84 6.98 36.79
C SER A 977 -18.58 7.60 35.60
N GLY A 978 -19.91 7.68 35.67
CA GLY A 978 -20.72 8.36 34.67
C GLY A 978 -22.22 8.27 34.97
N ARG A 979 -23.01 9.07 34.27
CA ARG A 979 -24.48 9.03 34.32
C ARG A 979 -25.04 8.36 33.07
N VAL A 980 -25.95 7.42 33.26
CA VAL A 980 -26.50 6.56 32.21
C VAL A 980 -28.00 6.74 32.14
N SER A 981 -28.55 6.98 30.94
CA SER A 981 -30.00 7.16 30.74
C SER A 981 -30.55 6.35 29.57
N ARG A 982 -31.79 5.90 29.75
CA ARG A 982 -32.73 5.68 28.65
C ARG A 982 -33.38 7.03 28.36
N GLY A 983 -33.35 7.47 27.12
CA GLY A 983 -34.00 8.71 26.73
C GLY A 983 -33.74 8.97 25.25
N PRO A 984 -34.72 9.49 24.50
CA PRO A 984 -34.57 9.71 23.08
C PRO A 984 -33.36 10.62 22.87
N ALA A 985 -32.28 10.05 22.34
CA ALA A 985 -31.09 10.81 22.03
C ALA A 985 -31.51 11.98 21.13
N GLU A 986 -31.21 13.19 21.56
CA GLU A 986 -31.35 14.38 20.72
C GLU A 986 -30.72 14.06 19.36
N PRO A 987 -31.50 14.12 18.26
CA PRO A 987 -31.06 13.61 16.97
C PRO A 987 -29.67 14.15 16.64
N ILE A 988 -28.80 13.30 16.12
CA ILE A 988 -27.50 13.76 15.64
C ILE A 988 -27.79 14.55 14.36
N THR A 989 -27.99 15.85 14.54
CA THR A 989 -28.30 16.84 13.50
C THR A 989 -27.05 17.35 12.79
N THR A 990 -25.86 17.04 13.33
CA THR A 990 -24.58 17.27 12.65
C THR A 990 -24.65 16.60 11.27
N PRO A 991 -24.66 17.36 10.17
CA PRO A 991 -24.59 16.77 8.85
C PRO A 991 -23.21 16.15 8.65
N LEU A 992 -23.13 15.11 7.83
CA LEU A 992 -21.84 14.72 7.28
C LEU A 992 -21.40 15.85 6.33
N ASP A 993 -20.50 16.72 6.81
CA ASP A 993 -19.91 17.78 5.98
C ASP A 993 -19.29 17.20 4.69
N ASP A 994 -19.33 17.98 3.60
CA ASP A 994 -18.82 17.60 2.28
C ASP A 994 -17.40 16.99 2.38
N MET A 995 -17.32 15.65 2.29
CA MET A 995 -16.09 14.91 2.60
C MET A 995 -14.93 15.34 1.70
N LEU A 996 -13.85 15.83 2.33
CA LEU A 996 -12.62 16.17 1.63
C LEU A 996 -11.81 14.90 1.33
N PHE A 997 -11.57 14.66 0.04
CA PHE A 997 -10.65 13.63 -0.44
C PHE A 997 -9.27 14.26 -0.74
N PRO A 998 -8.14 13.51 -0.65
CA PRO A 998 -8.03 12.10 -0.27
C PRO A 998 -7.63 11.88 1.21
N PHE A 999 -7.88 10.67 1.74
CA PHE A 999 -7.39 10.24 3.06
C PHE A 999 -5.94 9.73 2.98
N ASN A 1000 -5.12 10.01 4.00
CA ASN A 1000 -3.85 9.31 4.22
C ASN A 1000 -4.13 7.94 4.85
N PRO A 1001 -3.36 6.87 4.54
CA PRO A 1001 -3.53 5.57 5.18
C PRO A 1001 -3.12 5.62 6.67
N MET A 1002 -3.86 4.92 7.52
CA MET A 1002 -3.52 4.74 8.94
C MET A 1002 -2.71 3.45 9.13
N ILE A 1003 -1.63 3.52 9.91
CA ILE A 1003 -0.78 2.37 10.25
C ILE A 1003 -0.65 2.29 11.77
N TYR A 1004 -1.20 1.23 12.37
CA TYR A 1004 -0.96 0.89 13.77
C TYR A 1004 0.45 0.29 13.92
N ARG A 1005 1.19 0.74 14.92
CA ARG A 1005 2.53 0.23 15.23
C ARG A 1005 2.46 -0.92 16.24
N ASP A 1006 3.15 -2.02 15.92
CA ASP A 1006 3.29 -3.15 16.83
C ASP A 1006 4.29 -2.91 17.97
N ASP A 1007 5.16 -1.89 17.83
CA ASP A 1007 6.20 -1.49 18.79
C ASP A 1007 5.88 -0.18 19.55
N GLY A 1008 4.62 0.28 19.51
CA GLY A 1008 4.19 1.49 20.20
C GLY A 1008 3.99 1.31 21.71
N PRO A 1009 3.98 2.41 22.50
CA PRO A 1009 3.65 2.36 23.93
C PRO A 1009 2.20 1.91 24.19
N MET A 1010 1.33 2.07 23.18
CA MET A 1010 0.00 1.49 23.10
C MET A 1010 -0.05 0.52 21.93
N TRP A 1011 -0.42 -0.74 22.22
CA TRP A 1011 -0.62 -1.79 21.23
C TRP A 1011 -2.09 -2.18 21.14
N HIS A 1012 -2.60 -2.21 19.91
CA HIS A 1012 -3.98 -2.60 19.58
C HIS A 1012 -3.93 -3.87 18.73
N GLY A 1013 -4.70 -4.89 19.10
CA GLY A 1013 -4.88 -6.11 18.30
C GLY A 1013 -5.93 -5.95 17.19
N PRO A 1014 -6.10 -6.96 16.33
CA PRO A 1014 -6.99 -6.90 15.16
C PRO A 1014 -8.39 -6.36 15.43
N ALA A 1015 -9.01 -6.70 16.55
CA ALA A 1015 -10.37 -6.25 16.88
C ALA A 1015 -10.47 -4.73 17.14
N PHE A 1016 -9.37 -4.08 17.55
CA PHE A 1016 -9.28 -2.65 17.85
C PHE A 1016 -8.59 -1.81 16.75
N ARG A 1017 -8.05 -2.44 15.69
CA ARG A 1017 -7.46 -1.75 14.52
C ARG A 1017 -8.53 -1.26 13.53
N THR A 1018 -9.54 -0.55 14.02
CA THR A 1018 -10.71 -0.16 13.20
C THR A 1018 -10.41 1.04 12.29
N LEU A 1019 -9.43 1.90 12.62
CA LEU A 1019 -9.07 3.09 11.84
C LEU A 1019 -8.12 2.75 10.66
N THR A 1020 -8.60 2.98 9.44
CA THR A 1020 -7.92 2.61 8.19
C THR A 1020 -7.34 3.79 7.41
N GLY A 1021 -7.79 5.01 7.68
CA GLY A 1021 -7.25 6.23 7.07
C GLY A 1021 -7.72 7.50 7.75
N LEU A 1022 -6.97 8.60 7.55
CA LEU A 1022 -7.15 9.89 8.19
C LEU A 1022 -6.85 11.06 7.23
N PHE A 1023 -7.70 12.08 7.26
CA PHE A 1023 -7.40 13.43 6.77
C PHE A 1023 -7.50 14.39 7.96
N LEU A 1024 -6.54 15.29 8.14
CA LEU A 1024 -6.47 16.18 9.30
C LEU A 1024 -6.28 17.63 8.82
N ASP A 1025 -6.99 18.57 9.44
CA ASP A 1025 -6.86 20.01 9.22
C ASP A 1025 -6.64 20.77 10.55
N ARG A 1026 -6.90 22.08 10.65
CA ARG A 1026 -6.76 22.83 11.92
C ARG A 1026 -8.04 22.88 12.79
N ARG A 1027 -9.15 22.37 12.27
CA ARG A 1027 -10.46 22.31 12.94
C ARG A 1027 -10.80 20.89 13.40
N GLY A 1028 -10.02 19.89 13.00
CA GLY A 1028 -10.22 18.48 13.31
C GLY A 1028 -9.83 17.63 12.10
N GLY A 1029 -10.76 16.82 11.61
CA GLY A 1029 -10.53 16.03 10.41
C GLY A 1029 -11.56 14.94 10.17
N TRP A 1030 -11.25 14.04 9.26
CA TRP A 1030 -12.06 12.88 8.96
C TRP A 1030 -11.23 11.61 9.08
N GLY A 1031 -11.84 10.52 9.52
CA GLY A 1031 -11.25 9.19 9.55
C GLY A 1031 -12.14 8.16 8.85
N ARG A 1032 -11.53 7.11 8.32
CA ARG A 1032 -12.24 5.92 7.81
C ARG A 1032 -12.12 4.79 8.81
N LEU A 1033 -13.24 4.31 9.29
CA LEU A 1033 -13.34 3.19 10.22
C LEU A 1033 -13.92 1.96 9.50
N VAL A 1034 -13.57 0.76 9.96
CA VAL A 1034 -14.26 -0.48 9.61
C VAL A 1034 -14.80 -1.10 10.90
N ALA A 1035 -16.11 -1.31 10.96
CA ALA A 1035 -16.76 -1.91 12.11
C ALA A 1035 -16.39 -3.40 12.24
N PRO A 1036 -15.82 -3.85 13.36
CA PRO A 1036 -15.51 -5.26 13.58
C PRO A 1036 -16.76 -6.05 13.95
N GLU A 1037 -16.67 -7.38 13.90
CA GLU A 1037 -17.70 -8.22 14.52
C GLU A 1037 -17.69 -8.01 16.04
N MET A 1038 -18.81 -7.54 16.61
CA MET A 1038 -18.96 -7.38 18.07
C MET A 1038 -18.67 -8.67 18.83
N ALA A 1039 -18.95 -9.83 18.23
CA ALA A 1039 -18.66 -11.14 18.83
C ALA A 1039 -17.15 -11.42 18.97
N ALA A 1040 -16.30 -10.85 18.11
CA ALA A 1040 -14.85 -10.96 18.21
C ALA A 1040 -14.31 -10.10 19.38
N VAL A 1041 -14.77 -8.86 19.50
CA VAL A 1041 -14.44 -7.96 20.64
C VAL A 1041 -14.88 -8.58 21.97
N ALA A 1042 -16.07 -9.18 21.98
CA ALA A 1042 -16.70 -9.80 23.15
C ALA A 1042 -16.25 -11.24 23.45
N GLN A 1043 -15.32 -11.83 22.70
CA GLN A 1043 -14.89 -13.21 22.91
C GLN A 1043 -14.12 -13.33 24.25
N PRO A 1044 -14.35 -14.36 25.09
CA PRO A 1044 -15.14 -15.60 24.85
C PRO A 1044 -16.64 -15.50 25.17
N ARG A 1045 -17.13 -14.36 25.64
CA ARG A 1045 -18.48 -14.19 26.20
C ARG A 1045 -19.56 -14.12 25.12
N GLY A 1046 -19.22 -13.58 23.95
CA GLY A 1046 -20.15 -13.33 22.83
C GLY A 1046 -20.93 -12.03 22.98
N ALA A 1047 -21.52 -11.54 21.89
CA ALA A 1047 -22.06 -10.17 21.79
C ALA A 1047 -23.46 -9.94 22.40
N ALA A 1048 -24.12 -10.97 22.92
CA ALA A 1048 -25.54 -10.93 23.30
C ALA A 1048 -25.79 -10.18 24.62
N GLY A 1049 -25.97 -8.85 24.55
CA GLY A 1049 -26.11 -7.98 25.72
C GLY A 1049 -25.13 -6.79 25.71
N TRP A 1050 -24.28 -6.69 24.69
CA TRP A 1050 -23.34 -5.60 24.52
C TRP A 1050 -24.02 -4.36 23.93
N THR A 1051 -23.68 -3.17 24.44
CA THR A 1051 -24.39 -1.93 24.09
C THR A 1051 -23.52 -0.91 23.35
N VAL A 1052 -22.29 -0.70 23.82
CA VAL A 1052 -21.32 0.25 23.31
C VAL A 1052 -20.51 -0.38 22.17
N PRO A 1053 -20.39 0.25 20.98
CA PRO A 1053 -19.53 -0.23 19.89
C PRO A 1053 -18.05 0.11 20.19
N ALA A 1054 -17.51 -0.54 21.23
CA ALA A 1054 -16.27 -0.16 21.90
C ALA A 1054 -15.09 0.04 20.93
N ALA A 1055 -14.77 -0.95 20.10
CA ALA A 1055 -13.65 -0.88 19.17
C ALA A 1055 -13.81 0.18 18.05
N LEU A 1056 -15.05 0.54 17.68
CA LEU A 1056 -15.31 1.60 16.71
C LEU A 1056 -15.07 2.99 17.32
N LEU A 1057 -15.47 3.17 18.59
CA LEU A 1057 -15.19 4.36 19.37
C LEU A 1057 -13.70 4.51 19.71
N ASP A 1058 -13.02 3.40 20.03
CA ASP A 1058 -11.59 3.39 20.30
C ASP A 1058 -10.78 3.83 19.06
N GLY A 1059 -11.15 3.35 17.86
CA GLY A 1059 -10.56 3.83 16.61
C GLY A 1059 -10.78 5.31 16.32
N ALA A 1060 -11.95 5.86 16.68
CA ALA A 1060 -12.21 7.30 16.59
C ALA A 1060 -11.33 8.10 17.56
N ILE A 1061 -11.20 7.62 18.80
CA ILE A 1061 -10.33 8.18 19.84
C ILE A 1061 -8.85 8.15 19.41
N VAL A 1062 -8.40 7.05 18.79
CA VAL A 1062 -7.06 6.94 18.17
C VAL A 1062 -6.87 7.99 17.07
N GLY A 1063 -7.90 8.28 16.28
CA GLY A 1063 -7.88 9.37 15.30
C GLY A 1063 -7.60 10.75 15.93
N CYS A 1064 -8.29 11.06 17.03
CA CYS A 1064 -8.06 12.28 17.82
C CYS A 1064 -6.64 12.30 18.44
N ALA A 1065 -6.13 11.18 18.97
CA ALA A 1065 -4.77 11.11 19.49
C ALA A 1065 -3.70 11.30 18.39
N VAL A 1066 -3.95 10.79 17.18
CA VAL A 1066 -3.07 11.00 16.01
C VAL A 1066 -3.11 12.46 15.53
N TYR A 1067 -4.25 13.15 15.62
CA TYR A 1067 -4.32 14.60 15.41
C TYR A 1067 -3.35 15.34 16.35
N SER A 1068 -3.43 15.08 17.67
CA SER A 1068 -2.53 15.71 18.65
C SER A 1068 -1.06 15.39 18.38
N TYR A 1069 -0.75 14.17 17.97
CA TYR A 1069 0.62 13.77 17.65
C TYR A 1069 1.16 14.49 16.40
N ILE A 1070 0.38 14.58 15.32
CA ILE A 1070 0.84 15.15 14.05
C ILE A 1070 0.82 16.69 14.07
N LEU A 1071 -0.25 17.29 14.59
CA LEU A 1071 -0.52 18.73 14.46
C LEU A 1071 -0.23 19.54 15.73
N CYS A 1072 -0.29 18.92 16.91
CA CYS A 1072 -0.04 19.57 18.20
C CYS A 1072 1.32 19.21 18.83
N GLY A 1073 2.33 18.92 17.99
CA GLY A 1073 3.72 18.82 18.43
C GLY A 1073 4.12 17.50 19.09
N LYS A 1074 3.66 16.36 18.55
CA LYS A 1074 4.05 14.99 18.98
C LYS A 1074 3.66 14.64 20.42
N ARG A 1075 2.57 15.24 20.90
CA ARG A 1075 1.95 14.87 22.18
C ARG A 1075 1.37 13.46 22.08
N VAL A 1076 1.63 12.63 23.08
CA VAL A 1076 0.99 11.33 23.26
C VAL A 1076 -0.07 11.52 24.33
N GLU A 1077 -1.33 11.18 24.01
CA GLU A 1077 -2.47 11.50 24.85
C GLU A 1077 -3.35 10.26 25.08
N VAL A 1078 -4.02 10.21 26.23
CA VAL A 1078 -4.88 9.09 26.64
C VAL A 1078 -6.25 9.57 27.11
N PRO A 1079 -7.34 8.80 26.95
CA PRO A 1079 -8.68 9.26 27.32
C PRO A 1079 -8.83 9.51 28.82
N LEU A 1080 -9.28 10.72 29.18
CA LEU A 1080 -9.53 11.12 30.57
C LEU A 1080 -11.04 11.15 30.88
N ARG A 1081 -11.85 11.78 30.03
CA ARG A 1081 -13.30 11.95 30.24
C ARG A 1081 -14.04 12.28 28.95
N PHE A 1082 -15.36 12.11 28.93
CA PHE A 1082 -16.23 12.72 27.93
C PHE A 1082 -17.51 13.33 28.53
N GLU A 1083 -17.97 14.44 27.97
CA GLU A 1083 -19.16 15.16 28.46
C GLU A 1083 -20.46 14.40 28.12
N ARG A 1084 -20.57 13.90 26.89
CA ARG A 1084 -21.79 13.22 26.38
C ARG A 1084 -21.44 12.20 25.29
N LEU A 1085 -22.11 11.06 25.30
CA LEU A 1085 -22.02 9.99 24.30
C LEU A 1085 -23.43 9.50 23.96
N ARG A 1086 -23.80 9.50 22.68
CA ARG A 1086 -25.15 9.22 22.17
C ARG A 1086 -25.14 8.08 21.17
N PHE A 1087 -25.92 7.02 21.42
CA PHE A 1087 -26.02 5.83 20.55
C PHE A 1087 -27.33 5.86 19.74
N VAL A 1088 -27.23 6.16 18.44
CA VAL A 1088 -28.41 6.29 17.56
C VAL A 1088 -28.65 5.01 16.75
N ALA A 1089 -27.60 4.42 16.18
CA ALA A 1089 -27.70 3.20 15.38
C ALA A 1089 -26.46 2.31 15.55
N GLN A 1090 -26.61 1.02 15.25
CA GLN A 1090 -25.49 0.06 15.23
C GLN A 1090 -24.93 -0.08 13.81
N ALA A 1091 -23.62 -0.24 13.71
CA ALA A 1091 -22.95 -0.63 12.47
C ALA A 1091 -23.14 -2.13 12.21
N ALA A 1092 -23.25 -2.51 10.94
CA ALA A 1092 -23.11 -3.91 10.55
C ALA A 1092 -21.64 -4.37 10.63
N ALA A 1093 -21.40 -5.67 10.82
CA ALA A 1093 -20.06 -6.22 10.77
C ALA A 1093 -19.42 -5.99 9.39
N GLY A 1094 -18.19 -5.45 9.38
CA GLY A 1094 -17.49 -5.05 8.17
C GLY A 1094 -17.99 -3.75 7.52
N GLU A 1095 -18.94 -3.03 8.13
CA GLU A 1095 -19.43 -1.76 7.61
C GLU A 1095 -18.29 -0.72 7.59
N LYS A 1096 -18.18 0.00 6.46
CA LYS A 1096 -17.22 1.10 6.29
C LYS A 1096 -17.87 2.38 6.82
N CYS A 1097 -17.38 2.84 7.96
CA CYS A 1097 -17.88 4.04 8.63
C CYS A 1097 -16.96 5.23 8.38
N THR A 1098 -17.50 6.44 8.42
CA THR A 1098 -16.72 7.69 8.42
C THR A 1098 -16.82 8.30 9.80
N VAL A 1099 -15.70 8.65 10.42
CA VAL A 1099 -15.69 9.55 11.59
C VAL A 1099 -15.36 10.97 11.14
N GLN A 1100 -16.15 11.94 11.59
CA GLN A 1100 -15.80 13.35 11.55
C GLN A 1100 -15.36 13.77 12.95
N MET A 1101 -14.14 14.29 13.07
CA MET A 1101 -13.55 14.77 14.32
C MET A 1101 -13.52 16.30 14.28
N VAL A 1102 -13.84 16.94 15.40
CA VAL A 1102 -13.76 18.39 15.57
C VAL A 1102 -12.85 18.67 16.77
N PHE A 1103 -11.75 19.37 16.54
CA PHE A 1103 -10.85 19.85 17.58
C PHE A 1103 -11.44 21.11 18.22
N ARG A 1104 -11.74 21.07 19.52
CA ARG A 1104 -12.28 22.21 20.29
C ARG A 1104 -11.18 23.09 20.84
N SER A 1105 -10.24 22.51 21.60
CA SER A 1105 -9.22 23.25 22.34
C SER A 1105 -8.06 22.35 22.82
N GLN A 1106 -6.99 22.97 23.30
CA GLN A 1106 -5.86 22.30 23.94
C GLN A 1106 -5.20 23.23 24.96
N ASP A 1107 -4.76 22.69 26.09
CA ASP A 1107 -3.85 23.35 27.03
C ASP A 1107 -2.61 22.47 27.30
N ASP A 1108 -1.81 22.74 28.35
CA ASP A 1108 -0.61 21.94 28.67
C ASP A 1108 -0.90 20.56 29.29
N ARG A 1109 -2.17 20.24 29.57
CA ARG A 1109 -2.62 19.04 30.29
C ARG A 1109 -3.56 18.18 29.47
N GLU A 1110 -4.47 18.78 28.70
CA GLU A 1110 -5.47 18.05 27.90
C GLU A 1110 -5.79 18.70 26.55
N SER A 1111 -6.26 17.87 25.62
CA SER A 1111 -6.82 18.25 24.32
C SER A 1111 -8.28 17.82 24.26
N VAL A 1112 -9.13 18.66 23.65
CA VAL A 1112 -10.59 18.50 23.67
C VAL A 1112 -11.13 18.32 22.25
N TYR A 1113 -11.96 17.30 22.04
CA TYR A 1113 -12.54 16.95 20.75
C TYR A 1113 -14.04 16.68 20.84
N ASP A 1114 -14.75 16.87 19.74
CA ASP A 1114 -15.99 16.15 19.43
C ASP A 1114 -15.72 15.15 18.31
N PHE A 1115 -16.54 14.12 18.19
CA PHE A 1115 -16.65 13.40 16.94
C PHE A 1115 -18.04 12.80 16.70
N VAL A 1116 -18.37 12.60 15.42
CA VAL A 1116 -19.55 11.84 14.98
C VAL A 1116 -19.10 10.71 14.06
N ILE A 1117 -19.59 9.50 14.30
CA ILE A 1117 -19.36 8.33 13.45
C ILE A 1117 -20.63 8.07 12.63
N TYR A 1118 -20.46 8.03 11.31
CA TYR A 1118 -21.51 7.80 10.32
C TYR A 1118 -21.34 6.44 9.66
N GLY A 1119 -22.47 5.79 9.31
CA GLY A 1119 -22.53 4.55 8.56
C GLY A 1119 -22.18 4.73 7.08
N ALA A 1120 -22.14 3.62 6.34
CA ALA A 1120 -21.83 3.63 4.91
C ALA A 1120 -22.91 4.34 4.06
N ASP A 1121 -24.12 4.48 4.61
CA ASP A 1121 -25.27 5.20 4.05
C ASP A 1121 -25.37 6.67 4.53
N GLY A 1122 -24.40 7.15 5.31
CA GLY A 1122 -24.38 8.50 5.87
C GLY A 1122 -25.25 8.68 7.13
N ARG A 1123 -25.93 7.64 7.64
CA ARG A 1123 -26.67 7.75 8.91
C ARG A 1123 -25.70 7.97 10.08
N ALA A 1124 -26.03 8.84 11.02
CA ALA A 1124 -25.26 8.95 12.25
C ALA A 1124 -25.46 7.70 13.12
N LEU A 1125 -24.36 7.06 13.52
CA LEU A 1125 -24.36 5.87 14.38
C LEU A 1125 -24.17 6.27 15.84
N VAL A 1126 -23.11 7.06 16.10
CA VAL A 1126 -22.70 7.50 17.44
C VAL A 1126 -22.14 8.91 17.38
N ALA A 1127 -22.47 9.76 18.35
CA ALA A 1127 -21.83 11.06 18.57
C ALA A 1127 -21.22 11.11 19.98
N LEU A 1128 -20.02 11.66 20.08
CA LEU A 1128 -19.32 11.91 21.34
C LEU A 1128 -18.96 13.39 21.39
N ASP A 1129 -19.51 14.09 22.38
CA ASP A 1129 -19.26 15.51 22.65
C ASP A 1129 -18.30 15.67 23.84
N GLY A 1130 -17.29 16.52 23.69
CA GLY A 1130 -16.35 16.89 24.74
C GLY A 1130 -15.48 15.72 25.22
N LEU A 1131 -14.82 15.00 24.31
CA LEU A 1131 -13.72 14.06 24.61
C LEU A 1131 -12.50 14.84 25.10
N HIS A 1132 -12.06 14.60 26.33
CA HIS A 1132 -10.79 15.12 26.85
C HIS A 1132 -9.73 14.02 26.85
N LEU A 1133 -8.63 14.28 26.15
CA LEU A 1133 -7.43 13.43 26.11
C LEU A 1133 -6.32 14.09 26.92
N ALA A 1134 -5.84 13.42 27.98
CA ALA A 1134 -4.77 13.92 28.83
C ALA A 1134 -3.39 13.66 28.23
N VAL A 1135 -2.51 14.66 28.25
CA VAL A 1135 -1.13 14.58 27.77
C VAL A 1135 -0.28 13.74 28.72
N MET A 1136 0.33 12.66 28.21
CA MET A 1136 1.27 11.83 28.96
C MET A 1136 2.60 12.58 29.18
N PRO A 1137 3.11 12.68 30.42
CA PRO A 1137 4.42 13.27 30.68
C PRO A 1137 5.53 12.49 29.95
N SER A 1138 6.40 13.18 29.21
CA SER A 1138 7.52 12.52 28.54
C SER A 1138 8.52 11.95 29.56
N GLU A 1139 8.84 10.66 29.47
CA GLU A 1139 9.71 9.93 30.42
C GLU A 1139 11.20 10.35 30.43
N ARG A 1140 11.55 11.57 29.99
CA ARG A 1140 12.91 12.12 30.05
C ARG A 1140 13.20 12.97 31.31
N SER A 1141 12.34 12.91 32.34
CA SER A 1141 12.45 13.77 33.54
C SER A 1141 12.15 13.09 34.88
N ARG A 1142 12.44 11.78 35.01
CA ARG A 1142 12.67 11.16 36.33
C ARG A 1142 13.94 10.30 36.31
N PRO A 1143 14.94 10.58 37.17
CA PRO A 1143 16.06 9.68 37.37
C PRO A 1143 15.61 8.49 38.24
N LEU A 1144 15.89 7.28 37.74
CA LEU A 1144 15.95 6.02 38.49
C LEU A 1144 17.22 5.30 38.04
#